data_AF-A0A2V5LM31-F1
#
_entry.id   AF-A0A2V5LM31-F1
#
_cell.length_a   1.000
_cell.length_b   1.000
_cell.length_c   1.000
_cell.angle_alpha   90.00
_cell.angle_beta   90.00
_cell.angle_gamma   90.00
#
_symmetry.space_group_name_H-M   'P 1'
#
loop_
_entity.id
_entity.type
_entity.pdbx_description
1 polymer ?
#
loop_
_entity_poly.entity_id
_entity_poly.type
_entity_poly.pdbx_seq_one_letter_code
_entity_poly.pdbx_strand_id
1 'polypeptide(L)'
;MTLGEVVFNSRAVGRLGSLLFFFFGSLSYVPYLQRQPSVRAAIQAIRQQRDFLPSIFPYRGDAWGTWSQVTYLNQRHVASAIGILLLVLIFLVIRYRMRPKRAKAPPSIHSVAAHRHPFPAIAPHTSSDDDATRPENILEPSSHITPASAATEPKWANILPSPEPVAAQPNPCPEIRADICSENATQPETSPESSKEEIPSVSDSGGASDSEAATEGATEPKHEVVAPMERFRDTLPGFIFSGVLLGLLPMWNSAVFIGAAAVLGVWFILFPLRLQMLAMAVTTGLIALSQMLYLTGGSGRTPMPRLFHWGYTIDQPTAANVVKYLGFTFGFKWLLIALALVFANSLQRRLFLAVSSLVAVAFCFQFTIEVLANQKFIHTWVIIANLFVAFALWRLWRFSLLRTTVPGKLIASVLFLLVIPGGVIDFFPIHNTGWSEVQYRNDPLIEWLKRNTTPRDIFLTDRFVTHPILMAGRRVFYGWPYFAWSAGYNASNRDRVYTELFESKDPWKVYHLLKENGIEYVAYDNAVRQAQFIKRPNQELYATYFPKVYDAPNYNGMVIYKVPDKPPPKLSNLPESVSNMFEGGKGTGKGELDSPSGIAVDSNGNVLVADTGNGRIEKFSPTSTFISTIGMKGAGNGQLGAPNGIAVDRNGNVYIADAGNHRVQKLAPNGGFIAEWKGPEPGFYGPRRIAIGPDDSIYVVDQGHTRIVKFKPDGQVLTVWGTKGNGDAQFDDPTSVAVDPTTNKVYVADPRNKRIQVFDASGKFLTKWEMPEWGRPAGFEDLAIDAKAGRLYASSANINAVFIFDLNGNRIGSLTPKPPDQLEGPSALALRDRKLYVANMFGNRVSVLDL
;
A
#
# COMPACT_ATOMS: atom_id res chain seq x y z
N MET A 1 12.41 -5.98 -31.33
CA MET A 1 13.51 -6.17 -32.31
C MET A 1 14.52 -5.02 -32.36
N THR A 2 14.16 -3.82 -32.82
CA THR A 2 15.09 -2.70 -33.15
C THR A 2 16.13 -2.37 -32.08
N LEU A 3 15.76 -2.37 -30.79
CA LEU A 3 16.69 -2.12 -29.68
C LEU A 3 17.86 -3.13 -29.65
N GLY A 4 17.68 -4.38 -30.11
CA GLY A 4 18.77 -5.36 -30.21
C GLY A 4 19.79 -5.06 -31.32
N GLU A 5 19.33 -4.49 -32.42
CA GLU A 5 20.19 -3.98 -33.50
C GLU A 5 20.95 -2.73 -33.04
N VAL A 6 20.23 -1.77 -32.45
CA VAL A 6 20.77 -0.50 -31.95
C VAL A 6 21.69 -0.65 -30.73
N VAL A 7 21.49 -1.63 -29.86
CA VAL A 7 22.35 -1.86 -28.67
C VAL A 7 23.48 -2.86 -28.96
N PHE A 8 23.20 -3.97 -29.64
CA PHE A 8 24.11 -5.11 -29.79
C PHE A 8 24.63 -5.36 -31.21
N ASN A 9 24.31 -4.49 -32.18
CA ASN A 9 24.65 -4.65 -33.61
C ASN A 9 24.13 -5.98 -34.21
N SER A 10 22.99 -6.49 -33.73
CA SER A 10 22.48 -7.80 -34.15
C SER A 10 20.96 -7.86 -34.17
N ARG A 11 20.39 -7.95 -35.40
CA ARG A 11 18.98 -8.32 -35.60
C ARG A 11 18.65 -9.69 -35.01
N ALA A 12 19.61 -10.61 -34.94
CA ALA A 12 19.42 -11.92 -34.31
C ALA A 12 19.21 -11.80 -32.79
N VAL A 13 19.98 -10.97 -32.10
CA VAL A 13 19.73 -10.64 -30.66
C VAL A 13 18.37 -9.94 -30.51
N GLY A 14 18.04 -9.01 -31.41
CA GLY A 14 16.74 -8.35 -31.43
C GLY A 14 15.55 -9.29 -31.64
N ARG A 15 15.69 -10.33 -32.46
CA ARG A 15 14.68 -11.39 -32.68
C ARG A 15 14.61 -12.35 -31.49
N LEU A 16 15.73 -12.91 -31.06
CA LEU A 16 15.79 -13.86 -29.95
C LEU A 16 15.31 -13.25 -28.62
N GLY A 17 15.63 -11.98 -28.34
CA GLY A 17 15.08 -11.27 -27.18
C GLY A 17 13.57 -11.00 -27.28
N SER A 18 13.04 -10.87 -28.50
CA SER A 18 11.58 -10.77 -28.74
C SER A 18 10.88 -12.14 -28.65
N LEU A 19 11.60 -13.25 -28.86
CA LEU A 19 11.12 -14.61 -28.60
C LEU A 19 11.14 -14.92 -27.10
N LEU A 20 12.23 -14.60 -26.41
CA LEU A 20 12.40 -14.76 -24.95
C LEU A 20 11.43 -13.89 -24.12
N PHE A 21 10.75 -12.91 -24.74
CA PHE A 21 9.63 -12.20 -24.13
C PHE A 21 8.53 -13.15 -23.64
N PHE A 22 8.22 -14.19 -24.42
CA PHE A 22 7.14 -15.13 -24.11
C PHE A 22 7.52 -16.23 -23.11
N PHE A 23 8.77 -16.25 -22.61
CA PHE A 23 9.24 -17.26 -21.67
C PHE A 23 9.75 -16.54 -20.41
N PHE A 24 8.98 -16.47 -19.32
CA PHE A 24 9.38 -15.70 -18.13
C PHE A 24 10.59 -16.33 -17.44
N GLY A 25 10.72 -17.66 -17.50
CA GLY A 25 11.89 -18.41 -17.03
C GLY A 25 11.90 -18.64 -15.52
N SER A 26 10.75 -18.50 -14.86
CA SER A 26 10.57 -18.77 -13.44
C SER A 26 10.80 -20.25 -13.12
N LEU A 27 11.29 -20.52 -11.91
CA LEU A 27 11.43 -21.85 -11.35
C LEU A 27 10.15 -22.34 -10.65
N SER A 28 9.02 -21.60 -10.71
CA SER A 28 7.71 -21.99 -10.13
C SER A 28 7.21 -23.38 -10.55
N TYR A 29 7.67 -23.89 -11.69
CA TYR A 29 7.38 -25.26 -12.13
C TYR A 29 8.11 -26.33 -11.32
N VAL A 30 9.28 -26.04 -10.73
CA VAL A 30 10.13 -27.07 -10.08
C VAL A 30 9.41 -27.73 -8.89
N PRO A 31 8.78 -27.01 -7.94
CA PRO A 31 7.99 -27.63 -6.87
C PRO A 31 6.75 -28.39 -7.39
N TYR A 32 6.21 -28.00 -8.55
CA TYR A 32 5.07 -28.67 -9.17
C TYR A 32 5.47 -29.97 -9.85
N LEU A 33 6.58 -30.00 -10.60
CA LEU A 33 7.11 -31.23 -11.19
C LEU A 33 7.64 -32.20 -10.13
N GLN A 34 8.20 -31.70 -9.03
CA GLN A 34 8.61 -32.51 -7.87
C GLN A 34 7.45 -33.26 -7.19
N ARG A 35 6.19 -32.82 -7.37
CA ARG A 35 5.00 -33.52 -6.86
C ARG A 35 4.49 -34.62 -7.80
N GLN A 36 5.03 -34.73 -9.02
CA GLN A 36 4.54 -35.67 -10.02
C GLN A 36 5.19 -37.05 -9.85
N PRO A 37 4.43 -38.16 -9.86
CA PRO A 37 4.96 -39.50 -9.53
C PRO A 37 5.86 -40.10 -10.62
N SER A 38 5.97 -39.49 -11.80
CA SER A 38 6.92 -39.88 -12.86
C SER A 38 7.10 -38.78 -13.90
N VAL A 39 8.14 -38.89 -14.73
CA VAL A 39 8.35 -38.01 -15.90
C VAL A 39 7.17 -38.08 -16.88
N ARG A 40 6.54 -39.25 -17.06
CA ARG A 40 5.35 -39.41 -17.91
C ARG A 40 4.15 -38.67 -17.31
N ALA A 41 3.94 -38.78 -16.00
CA ALA A 41 2.91 -38.02 -15.28
C ALA A 41 3.19 -36.51 -15.38
N ALA A 42 4.43 -36.07 -15.23
CA ALA A 42 4.81 -34.66 -15.38
C ALA A 42 4.54 -34.10 -16.79
N ILE A 43 4.89 -34.84 -17.85
CA ILE A 43 4.58 -34.43 -19.23
C ILE A 43 3.08 -34.39 -19.47
N GLN A 44 2.31 -35.32 -18.91
CA GLN A 44 0.85 -35.33 -18.98
C GLN A 44 0.25 -34.16 -18.18
N ALA A 45 0.75 -33.88 -16.99
CA ALA A 45 0.31 -32.79 -16.11
C ALA A 45 0.61 -31.39 -16.69
N ILE A 46 1.67 -31.22 -17.49
CA ILE A 46 1.89 -30.00 -18.27
C ILE A 46 0.89 -29.92 -19.44
N ARG A 47 0.70 -31.02 -20.19
CA ARG A 47 -0.21 -31.06 -21.36
C ARG A 47 -1.71 -30.95 -21.01
N GLN A 48 -2.07 -31.34 -19.79
CA GLN A 48 -3.44 -31.34 -19.26
C GLN A 48 -3.56 -30.43 -18.03
N GLN A 49 -2.69 -29.41 -17.91
CA GLN A 49 -2.57 -28.64 -16.69
C GLN A 49 -3.92 -28.01 -16.30
N ARG A 50 -4.43 -28.42 -15.13
CA ARG A 50 -5.71 -27.97 -14.55
C ARG A 50 -5.54 -27.18 -13.25
N ASP A 51 -4.31 -27.10 -12.75
CA ASP A 51 -3.98 -26.52 -11.46
C ASP A 51 -3.13 -25.26 -11.60
N PHE A 52 -3.28 -24.36 -10.63
CA PHE A 52 -2.36 -23.26 -10.39
C PHE A 52 -0.93 -23.74 -10.12
N LEU A 53 0.04 -23.00 -10.64
CA LEU A 53 1.34 -22.91 -9.98
C LEU A 53 1.23 -21.83 -8.89
N PRO A 54 1.29 -22.18 -7.59
CA PRO A 54 1.33 -21.17 -6.55
C PRO A 54 2.63 -20.37 -6.66
N SER A 55 2.55 -19.05 -6.51
CA SER A 55 3.74 -18.24 -6.25
C SER A 55 4.43 -18.77 -4.98
N ILE A 56 5.75 -18.93 -5.00
CA ILE A 56 6.53 -19.24 -3.77
C ILE A 56 6.46 -18.08 -2.76
N PHE A 57 6.12 -16.88 -3.23
CA PHE A 57 5.79 -15.73 -2.41
C PHE A 57 4.33 -15.37 -2.69
N PRO A 58 3.35 -16.01 -2.01
CA PRO A 58 2.00 -15.46 -1.95
C PRO A 58 2.06 -14.05 -1.32
N TYR A 59 0.98 -13.29 -1.47
CA TYR A 59 0.80 -12.02 -0.78
C TYR A 59 -0.49 -12.10 0.02
N ARG A 60 -0.43 -11.94 1.35
CA ARG A 60 -1.56 -12.13 2.27
C ARG A 60 -2.21 -13.52 2.20
N GLY A 61 -1.43 -14.53 1.81
CA GLY A 61 -1.90 -15.91 1.58
C GLY A 61 -2.49 -16.18 0.19
N ASP A 62 -2.73 -15.15 -0.62
CA ASP A 62 -3.28 -15.32 -1.97
C ASP A 62 -2.24 -15.87 -2.97
N ALA A 63 -2.70 -16.79 -3.83
CA ALA A 63 -1.85 -17.43 -4.85
C ALA A 63 -1.60 -16.60 -6.12
N TRP A 64 -2.28 -15.45 -6.32
CA TRP A 64 -2.22 -14.64 -7.56
C TRP A 64 -0.89 -13.89 -7.79
N GLY A 65 0.11 -14.09 -6.93
CA GLY A 65 1.29 -13.25 -6.73
C GLY A 65 2.26 -13.02 -7.90
N THR A 66 2.05 -13.57 -9.10
CA THR A 66 2.75 -13.16 -10.33
C THR A 66 1.84 -13.28 -11.55
N TRP A 67 1.57 -12.16 -12.24
CA TRP A 67 0.96 -12.21 -13.57
C TRP A 67 1.95 -12.80 -14.58
N SER A 68 1.48 -13.61 -15.55
CA SER A 68 2.34 -13.97 -16.68
C SER A 68 2.64 -12.72 -17.51
N GLN A 69 3.82 -12.67 -18.15
CA GLN A 69 4.25 -11.54 -18.97
C GLN A 69 3.27 -11.27 -20.15
N VAL A 70 2.52 -12.29 -20.58
CA VAL A 70 1.43 -12.19 -21.56
C VAL A 70 0.21 -11.48 -20.97
N THR A 71 -0.30 -11.94 -19.83
CA THR A 71 -1.46 -11.31 -19.15
C THR A 71 -1.17 -9.85 -18.80
N TYR A 72 0.07 -9.52 -18.44
CA TYR A 72 0.52 -8.16 -18.17
C TYR A 72 0.37 -7.21 -19.37
N LEU A 73 0.72 -7.62 -20.60
CA LEU A 73 0.59 -6.77 -21.79
C LEU A 73 -0.82 -6.73 -22.41
N ASN A 74 -1.74 -7.61 -22.00
CA ASN A 74 -3.14 -7.51 -22.40
C ASN A 74 -3.82 -6.21 -21.91
N GLN A 75 -3.24 -5.52 -20.92
CA GLN A 75 -3.58 -4.14 -20.57
C GLN A 75 -3.15 -3.20 -21.72
N ARG A 76 -4.05 -2.93 -22.69
CA ARG A 76 -3.76 -2.18 -23.94
C ARG A 76 -3.01 -0.84 -23.74
N HIS A 77 -3.32 -0.12 -22.65
CA HIS A 77 -2.69 1.15 -22.26
C HIS A 77 -1.30 1.00 -21.59
N VAL A 78 -0.90 -0.19 -21.14
CA VAL A 78 0.46 -0.49 -20.68
C VAL A 78 1.40 -0.72 -21.87
N ALA A 79 0.98 -1.53 -22.85
CA ALA A 79 1.81 -1.91 -23.99
C ALA A 79 2.25 -0.70 -24.83
N SER A 80 1.34 0.26 -25.06
CA SER A 80 1.62 1.52 -25.76
C SER A 80 2.61 2.41 -25.00
N ALA A 81 2.43 2.58 -23.69
CA ALA A 81 3.34 3.35 -22.85
C ALA A 81 4.76 2.75 -22.79
N ILE A 82 4.87 1.42 -22.70
CA ILE A 82 6.17 0.71 -22.80
C ILE A 82 6.80 0.91 -24.19
N GLY A 83 5.99 0.93 -25.25
CA GLY A 83 6.43 1.29 -26.60
C GLY A 83 7.11 2.66 -26.67
N ILE A 84 6.52 3.68 -26.05
CA ILE A 84 7.09 5.04 -25.94
C ILE A 84 8.43 5.01 -25.20
N LEU A 85 8.52 4.35 -24.05
CA LEU A 85 9.77 4.21 -23.30
C LEU A 85 10.87 3.53 -24.14
N LEU A 86 10.54 2.45 -24.87
CA LEU A 86 11.48 1.76 -25.73
C LEU A 86 11.94 2.62 -26.93
N LEU A 87 11.06 3.45 -27.50
CA LEU A 87 11.42 4.39 -28.57
C LEU A 87 12.41 5.47 -28.07
N VAL A 88 12.18 6.05 -26.89
CA VAL A 88 13.11 7.02 -26.29
C VAL A 88 14.45 6.36 -25.98
N LEU A 89 14.46 5.13 -25.44
CA LEU A 89 15.72 4.39 -25.22
C LEU A 89 16.47 4.09 -26.53
N ILE A 90 15.77 3.78 -27.63
CA ILE A 90 16.38 3.65 -28.96
C ILE A 90 17.02 4.97 -29.41
N PHE A 91 16.29 6.09 -29.34
CA PHE A 91 16.78 7.42 -29.70
C PHE A 91 18.05 7.80 -28.90
N LEU A 92 18.03 7.60 -27.58
CA LEU A 92 19.16 7.92 -26.70
C LEU A 92 20.39 7.04 -26.98
N VAL A 93 20.21 5.74 -27.29
CA VAL A 93 21.32 4.86 -27.66
C VAL A 93 21.91 5.24 -29.03
N ILE A 94 21.09 5.67 -30.00
CA ILE A 94 21.57 6.21 -31.28
C ILE A 94 22.39 7.48 -31.04
N ARG A 95 21.85 8.47 -30.31
CA ARG A 95 22.54 9.74 -30.01
C ARG A 95 23.84 9.56 -29.19
N TYR A 96 23.92 8.53 -28.34
CA TYR A 96 25.20 8.17 -27.70
C TYR A 96 26.26 7.70 -28.70
N ARG A 97 25.85 6.92 -29.71
CA ARG A 97 26.74 6.28 -30.70
C ARG A 97 27.23 7.23 -31.78
N MET A 98 26.43 8.23 -32.16
CA MET A 98 26.85 9.25 -33.14
C MET A 98 27.83 10.29 -32.54
N ARG A 99 28.04 10.30 -31.22
CA ARG A 99 29.03 11.18 -30.60
C ARG A 99 30.44 10.87 -31.12
N PRO A 100 31.22 11.87 -31.59
CA PRO A 100 32.62 11.65 -31.93
C PRO A 100 33.38 11.11 -30.72
N LYS A 101 34.12 10.01 -30.92
CA LYS A 101 35.05 9.50 -29.91
C LYS A 101 36.10 10.57 -29.68
N ARG A 102 36.32 10.97 -28.42
CA ARG A 102 37.38 11.91 -28.04
C ARG A 102 38.70 11.33 -28.57
N ALA A 103 39.35 12.03 -29.49
CA ALA A 103 40.63 11.58 -30.05
C ALA A 103 41.62 11.36 -28.91
N LYS A 104 42.44 10.30 -29.00
CA LYS A 104 43.69 10.27 -28.21
C LYS A 104 44.53 11.45 -28.68
N ALA A 105 45.00 12.28 -27.75
CA ALA A 105 45.95 13.32 -28.10
C ALA A 105 47.21 12.66 -28.71
N PRO A 106 47.78 13.22 -29.80
CA PRO A 106 49.11 12.82 -30.23
C PRO A 106 50.13 13.17 -29.13
N PRO A 107 51.25 12.43 -29.01
CA PRO A 107 52.31 12.78 -28.07
C PRO A 107 52.91 14.14 -28.46
N SER A 108 52.82 15.12 -27.56
CA SER A 108 53.33 16.48 -27.79
C SER A 108 54.85 16.53 -27.62
N ILE A 109 55.56 16.90 -28.68
CA ILE A 109 57.02 17.08 -28.67
C ILE A 109 57.34 18.55 -28.35
N HIS A 110 58.09 18.81 -27.27
CA HIS A 110 59.29 19.70 -27.19
C HIS A 110 59.60 20.22 -25.78
N SER A 111 60.83 19.94 -25.30
CA SER A 111 61.69 20.75 -24.41
C SER A 111 62.88 19.88 -23.96
N VAL A 112 63.75 19.45 -24.87
CA VAL A 112 65.01 20.15 -25.23
C VAL A 112 66.03 20.22 -24.09
N ALA A 113 67.05 19.37 -24.19
CA ALA A 113 68.41 19.56 -23.68
C ALA A 113 69.35 18.72 -24.58
N ALA A 114 70.62 19.09 -24.74
CA ALA A 114 71.52 18.45 -25.70
C ALA A 114 72.93 18.19 -25.14
N HIS A 115 73.46 16.97 -25.29
CA HIS A 115 74.83 16.73 -25.79
C HIS A 115 75.26 15.25 -25.91
N ARG A 116 76.03 14.99 -26.99
CA ARG A 116 77.05 13.92 -27.22
C ARG A 116 76.60 12.45 -27.44
N HIS A 117 77.43 11.75 -28.25
CA HIS A 117 77.19 10.43 -28.87
C HIS A 117 77.65 9.24 -27.97
N PRO A 118 77.33 7.98 -28.34
CA PRO A 118 78.15 7.23 -29.31
C PRO A 118 77.40 6.55 -30.50
N PHE A 119 78.18 6.10 -31.49
CA PHE A 119 77.85 5.17 -32.60
C PHE A 119 78.20 3.69 -32.19
N PRO A 120 78.14 2.63 -33.04
CA PRO A 120 76.99 2.08 -33.79
C PRO A 120 76.91 0.52 -33.88
N ALA A 121 75.80 -0.03 -34.38
CA ALA A 121 75.70 -1.30 -35.15
C ALA A 121 74.30 -1.29 -35.86
N ILE A 122 74.10 -1.45 -37.17
CA ILE A 122 74.54 -2.45 -38.18
C ILE A 122 73.75 -3.78 -38.13
N ALA A 123 72.54 -3.74 -38.72
CA ALA A 123 72.03 -4.60 -39.82
C ALA A 123 71.96 -6.16 -39.63
N PRO A 124 71.44 -6.97 -40.59
CA PRO A 124 70.82 -6.64 -41.90
C PRO A 124 69.55 -7.49 -42.31
N HIS A 125 69.00 -7.19 -43.50
CA HIS A 125 68.25 -8.09 -44.44
C HIS A 125 66.93 -8.79 -44.00
N THR A 126 65.98 -9.20 -44.87
CA THR A 126 65.64 -8.89 -46.29
C THR A 126 64.14 -9.17 -46.57
N SER A 127 63.68 -8.75 -47.76
CA SER A 127 62.54 -9.25 -48.55
C SER A 127 62.68 -10.77 -48.90
N SER A 128 61.85 -11.48 -49.68
CA SER A 128 60.79 -11.14 -50.67
C SER A 128 59.87 -12.39 -50.94
N ASP A 129 58.97 -12.57 -51.94
CA ASP A 129 58.36 -11.83 -53.08
C ASP A 129 57.04 -12.57 -53.54
N ASP A 130 56.27 -11.98 -54.49
CA ASP A 130 55.33 -12.60 -55.47
C ASP A 130 54.13 -13.50 -54.97
N ASP A 131 53.14 -13.95 -55.77
CA ASP A 131 52.82 -13.82 -57.21
C ASP A 131 51.27 -13.78 -57.43
N ALA A 132 50.80 -13.64 -58.68
CA ALA A 132 49.40 -13.74 -59.10
C ALA A 132 49.10 -15.01 -59.94
N THR A 133 47.85 -15.50 -59.94
CA THR A 133 47.14 -15.95 -61.18
C THR A 133 45.66 -16.35 -60.97
N ARG A 134 44.81 -15.76 -61.83
CA ARG A 134 43.77 -16.32 -62.74
C ARG A 134 43.48 -17.85 -62.79
N PRO A 135 42.40 -18.32 -63.46
CA PRO A 135 41.14 -17.64 -63.90
C PRO A 135 39.82 -18.50 -63.91
N GLU A 136 38.67 -17.89 -64.27
CA GLU A 136 37.59 -18.42 -65.18
C GLU A 136 36.81 -19.73 -64.76
N ASN A 137 35.71 -20.23 -65.36
CA ASN A 137 34.70 -19.90 -66.42
C ASN A 137 33.44 -20.82 -66.20
N ILE A 138 32.24 -20.79 -66.82
CA ILE A 138 31.44 -19.90 -67.74
C ILE A 138 29.96 -20.45 -67.82
N LEU A 139 29.01 -19.69 -68.42
CA LEU A 139 27.61 -20.05 -68.83
C LEU A 139 26.56 -20.28 -67.70
N GLU A 140 25.28 -19.84 -67.73
CA GLU A 140 24.21 -19.63 -68.77
C GLU A 140 23.55 -20.91 -69.34
N PRO A 141 22.28 -20.90 -69.85
CA PRO A 141 21.36 -19.75 -70.13
C PRO A 141 19.88 -19.91 -69.65
N SER A 142 19.06 -18.88 -69.96
CA SER A 142 17.59 -18.74 -70.28
C SER A 142 16.54 -19.89 -70.07
N SER A 143 15.20 -19.72 -70.15
CA SER A 143 14.33 -18.68 -70.74
C SER A 143 12.86 -18.64 -70.18
N HIS A 144 12.09 -17.64 -70.65
CA HIS A 144 10.65 -17.26 -70.51
C HIS A 144 9.54 -18.27 -70.13
N ILE A 145 8.39 -17.75 -69.61
CA ILE A 145 7.05 -17.70 -70.29
C ILE A 145 5.94 -17.02 -69.41
N THR A 146 4.93 -16.40 -70.03
CA THR A 146 3.70 -15.70 -69.50
C THR A 146 2.43 -16.61 -69.62
N PRO A 147 1.12 -16.27 -69.35
CA PRO A 147 0.44 -14.95 -69.36
C PRO A 147 -0.87 -14.68 -68.51
N ALA A 148 -1.33 -13.42 -68.55
CA ALA A 148 -2.70 -12.84 -68.70
C ALA A 148 -3.98 -13.22 -67.88
N SER A 149 -4.86 -12.19 -67.74
CA SER A 149 -6.36 -12.21 -67.70
C SER A 149 -7.09 -12.59 -66.39
N ALA A 150 -8.30 -12.07 -66.01
CA ALA A 150 -9.01 -10.78 -66.18
C ALA A 150 -10.31 -10.73 -65.28
N ALA A 151 -10.87 -9.53 -65.04
CA ALA A 151 -12.21 -9.22 -64.43
C ALA A 151 -12.45 -9.66 -62.95
N THR A 152 -13.42 -9.16 -62.15
CA THR A 152 -14.55 -8.19 -62.33
C THR A 152 -14.88 -7.49 -60.97
N GLU A 153 -15.57 -6.33 -60.97
CA GLU A 153 -16.22 -5.76 -59.75
C GLU A 153 -17.59 -6.44 -59.45
N PRO A 154 -18.25 -6.15 -58.29
CA PRO A 154 -19.21 -5.03 -58.28
C PRO A 154 -19.21 -4.11 -57.03
N LYS A 155 -19.83 -2.94 -57.19
CA LYS A 155 -20.05 -1.86 -56.21
C LYS A 155 -21.34 -2.05 -55.40
N TRP A 156 -21.50 -1.33 -54.29
CA TRP A 156 -22.69 -0.51 -53.95
C TRP A 156 -22.28 0.70 -53.07
N ALA A 157 -23.13 1.72 -52.95
CA ALA A 157 -22.81 2.96 -52.24
C ALA A 157 -24.06 3.67 -51.64
N ASN A 158 -23.79 4.54 -50.67
CA ASN A 158 -24.61 5.66 -50.17
C ASN A 158 -25.98 5.38 -49.52
N ILE A 159 -26.22 6.05 -48.38
CA ILE A 159 -27.26 7.08 -48.21
C ILE A 159 -26.89 7.95 -46.99
N LEU A 160 -27.16 9.25 -47.07
CA LEU A 160 -27.05 10.28 -46.02
C LEU A 160 -28.45 10.86 -45.76
N PRO A 161 -28.73 11.42 -44.56
CA PRO A 161 -28.58 12.88 -44.43
C PRO A 161 -28.05 13.37 -43.07
N SER A 162 -27.60 14.63 -43.06
CA SER A 162 -27.20 15.41 -41.87
C SER A 162 -28.40 15.98 -41.11
N PRO A 163 -28.15 16.65 -39.97
CA PRO A 163 -28.80 17.94 -39.71
C PRO A 163 -27.79 19.09 -39.47
N GLU A 164 -28.30 20.32 -39.45
CA GLU A 164 -27.57 21.60 -39.46
C GLU A 164 -27.23 22.15 -38.05
N PRO A 165 -26.30 23.13 -37.94
CA PRO A 165 -26.02 23.84 -36.69
C PRO A 165 -27.05 24.96 -36.41
N VAL A 166 -27.28 25.25 -35.12
CA VAL A 166 -28.18 26.33 -34.66
C VAL A 166 -27.43 27.29 -33.71
N ALA A 167 -27.90 28.55 -33.68
CA ALA A 167 -27.22 29.73 -33.14
C ALA A 167 -27.06 29.79 -31.59
N ALA A 168 -26.31 30.80 -31.14
CA ALA A 168 -26.06 31.15 -29.74
C ALA A 168 -26.98 32.30 -29.24
N GLN A 169 -26.69 32.82 -28.03
CA GLN A 169 -27.40 33.87 -27.25
C GLN A 169 -28.59 33.35 -26.41
N PRO A 170 -28.93 34.00 -25.27
CA PRO A 170 -28.03 34.53 -24.22
C PRO A 170 -28.48 34.13 -22.79
N ASN A 171 -27.69 34.52 -21.77
CA ASN A 171 -28.09 34.44 -20.36
C ASN A 171 -29.18 35.47 -20.00
N PRO A 172 -30.08 35.14 -19.05
CA PRO A 172 -30.66 36.11 -18.12
C PRO A 172 -30.13 35.92 -16.69
N CYS A 173 -29.80 37.02 -16.01
CA CYS A 173 -29.62 37.03 -14.55
C CYS A 173 -30.99 37.16 -13.85
N PRO A 174 -31.15 36.66 -12.62
CA PRO A 174 -31.93 37.35 -11.59
C PRO A 174 -31.03 38.31 -10.81
N GLU A 175 -31.62 39.41 -10.35
CA GLU A 175 -30.91 40.57 -9.78
C GLU A 175 -31.25 40.75 -8.28
N ILE A 176 -30.61 41.72 -7.62
CA ILE A 176 -30.98 42.31 -6.31
C ILE A 176 -30.85 41.37 -5.08
N ARG A 177 -29.75 41.56 -4.34
CA ARG A 177 -29.82 42.37 -3.10
C ARG A 177 -28.44 42.92 -2.72
N ALA A 178 -28.39 44.21 -2.38
CA ALA A 178 -27.22 44.87 -1.81
C ALA A 178 -27.28 44.87 -0.28
N ASP A 179 -26.13 45.02 0.39
CA ASP A 179 -25.78 46.28 1.08
C ASP A 179 -24.40 46.19 1.80
N ILE A 180 -23.93 47.33 2.34
CA ILE A 180 -22.78 47.53 3.24
C ILE A 180 -21.39 47.60 2.57
N CYS A 181 -21.03 48.83 2.15
CA CYS A 181 -19.91 49.67 2.63
C CYS A 181 -18.71 49.01 3.38
N SER A 182 -17.47 49.51 3.31
CA SER A 182 -16.91 50.73 2.69
C SER A 182 -15.36 50.74 2.74
N GLU A 183 -14.75 51.60 1.91
CA GLU A 183 -13.41 52.22 2.12
C GLU A 183 -12.13 51.34 2.02
N ASN A 184 -10.95 51.85 1.64
CA ASN A 184 -10.55 53.22 1.26
C ASN A 184 -9.44 53.27 0.16
N ALA A 185 -9.03 54.49 -0.23
CA ALA A 185 -8.01 54.86 -1.24
C ALA A 185 -6.56 54.38 -0.91
N THR A 186 -5.48 54.56 -1.70
CA THR A 186 -5.06 55.57 -2.72
C THR A 186 -3.96 54.91 -3.60
N GLN A 187 -3.87 54.99 -4.94
CA GLN A 187 -3.51 56.12 -5.86
C GLN A 187 -2.06 56.67 -5.68
N PRO A 188 -1.36 57.14 -6.75
CA PRO A 188 0.04 56.75 -7.03
C PRO A 188 1.05 57.93 -7.24
N GLU A 189 1.76 57.98 -8.39
CA GLU A 189 2.74 59.00 -8.90
C GLU A 189 4.25 58.77 -8.57
N THR A 190 5.26 59.14 -9.40
CA THR A 190 5.38 59.43 -10.86
C THR A 190 6.87 59.41 -11.31
N SER A 191 7.15 58.88 -12.52
CA SER A 191 7.96 59.45 -13.65
C SER A 191 9.35 60.11 -13.42
N PRO A 192 10.01 60.70 -14.46
CA PRO A 192 10.08 60.39 -15.90
C PRO A 192 11.46 59.72 -16.20
N GLU A 193 12.33 59.90 -17.23
CA GLU A 193 12.48 60.61 -18.53
C GLU A 193 13.13 59.60 -19.53
N SER A 194 12.91 59.55 -20.85
CA SER A 194 13.07 60.48 -22.01
C SER A 194 14.42 60.32 -22.76
N SER A 195 14.52 60.43 -24.09
CA SER A 195 13.52 60.74 -25.14
C SER A 195 13.96 60.33 -26.57
N LYS A 196 12.97 60.06 -27.45
CA LYS A 196 12.98 60.35 -28.91
C LYS A 196 13.94 59.53 -29.82
N GLU A 197 13.73 59.39 -31.13
CA GLU A 197 12.70 59.98 -32.01
C GLU A 197 12.04 58.92 -32.95
N GLU A 198 11.47 59.30 -34.10
CA GLU A 198 10.10 58.86 -34.48
C GLU A 198 9.82 58.66 -36.02
N ILE A 199 8.74 57.89 -36.36
CA ILE A 199 7.79 58.06 -37.53
C ILE A 199 8.26 57.66 -38.97
N PRO A 200 7.39 57.15 -39.92
CA PRO A 200 6.15 56.35 -39.85
C PRO A 200 6.08 55.16 -40.87
N SER A 201 4.89 54.60 -41.11
CA SER A 201 4.54 53.58 -42.13
C SER A 201 3.86 54.14 -43.39
N VAL A 202 3.88 53.42 -44.53
CA VAL A 202 2.79 53.39 -45.56
C VAL A 202 2.90 52.13 -46.47
N SER A 203 1.91 51.89 -47.32
CA SER A 203 1.39 50.58 -47.76
C SER A 203 1.67 50.11 -49.21
N ASP A 204 1.57 48.78 -49.37
CA ASP A 204 0.87 48.03 -50.44
C ASP A 204 1.44 47.71 -51.84
N SER A 205 0.90 46.61 -52.40
CA SER A 205 1.01 46.05 -53.76
C SER A 205 2.39 45.49 -54.21
N GLY A 206 2.47 44.50 -55.11
CA GLY A 206 1.42 43.62 -55.66
C GLY A 206 1.76 43.07 -57.07
N GLY A 207 1.31 41.85 -57.41
CA GLY A 207 1.40 41.27 -58.76
C GLY A 207 2.49 40.20 -58.97
N ALA A 208 2.35 39.40 -60.04
CA ALA A 208 3.21 38.26 -60.37
C ALA A 208 3.24 37.98 -61.88
N SER A 209 4.26 37.24 -62.35
CA SER A 209 4.29 36.53 -63.64
C SER A 209 5.49 35.54 -63.72
N ASP A 210 5.22 34.28 -64.09
CA ASP A 210 5.77 33.54 -65.26
C ASP A 210 7.28 33.59 -65.59
N SER A 211 7.97 32.52 -66.06
CA SER A 211 7.57 31.15 -66.45
C SER A 211 8.78 30.15 -66.52
N GLU A 212 8.47 28.84 -66.56
CA GLU A 212 9.09 27.73 -67.35
C GLU A 212 10.62 27.73 -67.70
N ALA A 213 11.42 26.73 -67.28
CA ALA A 213 11.66 25.40 -67.92
C ALA A 213 13.07 25.32 -68.59
N ALA A 214 13.78 24.18 -68.78
CA ALA A 214 13.70 22.82 -68.22
C ALA A 214 15.02 22.00 -68.48
N THR A 215 15.12 20.81 -67.87
CA THR A 215 15.87 19.59 -68.29
C THR A 215 17.42 19.48 -68.28
N GLU A 216 17.84 18.36 -67.65
CA GLU A 216 18.98 17.45 -67.98
C GLU A 216 20.47 17.82 -67.77
N GLY A 217 21.28 16.77 -67.53
CA GLY A 217 22.74 16.82 -67.34
C GLY A 217 23.22 16.02 -66.12
N ALA A 218 23.75 14.80 -66.32
CA ALA A 218 24.21 13.92 -65.22
C ALA A 218 25.72 13.64 -65.25
N THR A 219 26.40 13.69 -64.10
CA THR A 219 27.65 12.95 -63.82
C THR A 219 28.04 12.97 -62.33
N GLU A 220 28.40 11.80 -61.80
CA GLU A 220 29.23 11.61 -60.58
C GLU A 220 30.73 11.49 -61.01
N PRO A 221 31.77 11.49 -60.12
CA PRO A 221 31.74 11.11 -58.69
C PRO A 221 32.69 11.88 -57.69
N LYS A 222 32.61 11.50 -56.40
CA LYS A 222 33.67 11.52 -55.34
C LYS A 222 34.44 12.83 -55.00
N HIS A 223 34.39 13.23 -53.73
CA HIS A 223 35.38 12.78 -52.71
C HIS A 223 34.90 13.03 -51.27
N GLU A 224 35.74 12.68 -50.28
CA GLU A 224 35.40 12.57 -48.86
C GLU A 224 34.99 13.88 -48.18
N VAL A 225 33.97 13.81 -47.31
CA VAL A 225 33.63 14.87 -46.35
C VAL A 225 33.67 14.32 -44.94
N VAL A 226 34.47 14.95 -44.08
CA VAL A 226 34.59 14.65 -42.66
C VAL A 226 33.23 14.83 -41.97
N ALA A 227 32.78 13.82 -41.22
CA ALA A 227 31.50 13.84 -40.52
C ALA A 227 31.37 15.09 -39.61
N PRO A 228 30.36 15.97 -39.82
CA PRO A 228 30.25 17.22 -39.08
C PRO A 228 30.07 17.00 -37.57
N MET A 229 30.63 17.92 -36.79
CA MET A 229 30.39 18.00 -35.35
C MET A 229 28.98 18.55 -35.10
N GLU A 230 27.99 17.66 -34.93
CA GLU A 230 26.61 18.03 -34.58
C GLU A 230 26.59 19.07 -33.45
N ARG A 231 26.10 20.28 -33.75
CA ARG A 231 25.97 21.34 -32.75
C ARG A 231 24.82 21.00 -31.81
N PHE A 232 24.86 21.60 -30.62
CA PHE A 232 23.81 21.40 -29.61
C PHE A 232 22.39 21.61 -30.17
N ARG A 233 22.21 22.68 -30.97
CA ARG A 233 20.94 23.03 -31.64
C ARG A 233 20.42 21.89 -32.54
N ASP A 234 21.28 21.29 -33.34
CA ASP A 234 20.92 20.26 -34.34
C ASP A 234 20.36 18.99 -33.67
N THR A 235 20.89 18.65 -32.48
CA THR A 235 20.41 17.51 -31.68
C THR A 235 19.12 17.79 -30.90
N LEU A 236 18.85 19.06 -30.56
CA LEU A 236 17.87 19.47 -29.55
C LEU A 236 16.41 19.09 -29.88
N PRO A 237 15.89 19.24 -31.12
CA PRO A 237 14.48 18.93 -31.43
C PRO A 237 14.08 17.49 -31.08
N GLY A 238 14.96 16.51 -31.30
CA GLY A 238 14.68 15.11 -30.96
C GLY A 238 14.56 14.84 -29.46
N PHE A 239 15.29 15.60 -28.63
CA PHE A 239 15.18 15.54 -27.17
C PHE A 239 13.90 16.25 -26.67
N ILE A 240 13.52 17.37 -27.27
CA ILE A 240 12.25 18.04 -27.00
C ILE A 240 11.07 17.11 -27.36
N PHE A 241 11.07 16.53 -28.57
CA PHE A 241 10.04 15.57 -29.00
C PHE A 241 9.97 14.33 -28.10
N SER A 242 11.12 13.77 -27.70
CA SER A 242 11.16 12.69 -26.70
C SER A 242 10.54 13.12 -25.36
N GLY A 243 10.76 14.37 -24.95
CA GLY A 243 10.15 14.96 -23.76
C GLY A 243 8.64 15.15 -23.87
N VAL A 244 8.12 15.50 -25.06
CA VAL A 244 6.67 15.54 -25.32
C VAL A 244 6.06 14.15 -25.14
N LEU A 245 6.65 13.12 -25.77
CA LEU A 245 6.14 11.74 -25.69
C LEU A 245 6.14 11.20 -24.25
N LEU A 246 7.19 11.48 -23.47
CA LEU A 246 7.25 11.12 -22.04
C LEU A 246 6.26 11.94 -21.20
N GLY A 247 6.13 13.24 -21.51
CA GLY A 247 5.25 14.16 -20.81
C GLY A 247 3.78 13.77 -20.87
N LEU A 248 3.34 13.06 -21.92
CA LEU A 248 1.98 12.53 -22.07
C LEU A 248 1.69 11.24 -21.28
N LEU A 249 2.70 10.62 -20.65
CA LEU A 249 2.53 9.37 -19.91
C LEU A 249 1.83 9.46 -18.53
N PRO A 250 1.81 10.57 -17.75
CA PRO A 250 1.16 10.60 -16.44
C PRO A 250 -0.31 10.21 -16.45
N MET A 251 -1.10 10.72 -17.40
CA MET A 251 -2.48 10.27 -17.59
C MET A 251 -2.54 8.90 -18.27
N TRP A 252 -1.76 8.63 -19.33
CA TRP A 252 -1.84 7.36 -20.07
C TRP A 252 -1.45 6.14 -19.20
N ASN A 253 -0.32 6.24 -18.51
CA ASN A 253 0.17 5.22 -17.58
C ASN A 253 1.22 5.77 -16.59
N SER A 254 0.75 6.23 -15.42
CA SER A 254 1.60 6.79 -14.37
C SER A 254 2.74 5.86 -13.91
N ALA A 255 2.52 4.54 -13.87
CA ALA A 255 3.57 3.58 -13.49
C ALA A 255 4.70 3.54 -14.53
N VAL A 256 4.39 3.56 -15.84
CA VAL A 256 5.44 3.63 -16.88
C VAL A 256 6.11 5.01 -16.90
N PHE A 257 5.41 6.10 -16.60
CA PHE A 257 6.02 7.42 -16.42
C PHE A 257 7.06 7.43 -15.29
N ILE A 258 6.71 6.91 -14.10
CA ILE A 258 7.61 6.77 -12.95
C ILE A 258 8.81 5.87 -13.30
N GLY A 259 8.56 4.76 -13.99
CA GLY A 259 9.61 3.86 -14.46
C GLY A 259 10.56 4.53 -15.44
N ALA A 260 10.03 5.31 -16.40
CA ALA A 260 10.83 6.10 -17.32
C ALA A 260 11.69 7.13 -16.57
N ALA A 261 11.13 7.86 -15.60
CA ALA A 261 11.87 8.82 -14.79
C ALA A 261 13.05 8.17 -14.02
N ALA A 262 12.83 7.00 -13.42
CA ALA A 262 13.89 6.26 -12.72
C ALA A 262 15.02 5.81 -13.66
N VAL A 263 14.68 5.22 -14.81
CA VAL A 263 15.67 4.77 -15.80
C VAL A 263 16.43 5.96 -16.38
N LEU A 264 15.74 7.05 -16.72
CA LEU A 264 16.35 8.24 -17.33
C LEU A 264 17.16 9.07 -16.32
N GLY A 265 16.82 9.04 -15.02
CA GLY A 265 17.62 9.65 -13.95
C GLY A 265 18.97 8.96 -13.78
N VAL A 266 19.00 7.62 -13.71
CA VAL A 266 20.28 6.87 -13.69
C VAL A 266 21.01 7.03 -15.02
N TRP A 267 20.30 7.08 -16.15
CA TRP A 267 20.91 7.33 -17.46
C TRP A 267 21.59 8.71 -17.51
N PHE A 268 20.96 9.79 -17.04
CA PHE A 268 21.50 11.15 -17.01
C PHE A 268 22.88 11.24 -16.32
N ILE A 269 23.05 10.53 -15.19
CA ILE A 269 24.34 10.42 -14.50
C ILE A 269 25.40 9.77 -15.41
N LEU A 270 25.02 8.70 -16.11
CA LEU A 270 25.87 7.87 -16.98
C LEU A 270 26.06 8.41 -18.41
N PHE A 271 25.31 9.45 -18.82
CA PHE A 271 25.24 9.96 -20.20
C PHE A 271 26.04 11.26 -20.38
N PRO A 272 26.68 11.49 -21.55
CA PRO A 272 27.47 12.70 -21.79
C PRO A 272 26.65 13.91 -22.25
N LEU A 273 25.50 13.72 -22.91
CA LEU A 273 24.66 14.80 -23.47
C LEU A 273 23.70 15.36 -22.40
N ARG A 274 24.25 15.79 -21.26
CA ARG A 274 23.46 16.19 -20.08
C ARG A 274 22.56 17.40 -20.34
N LEU A 275 23.00 18.37 -21.15
CA LEU A 275 22.19 19.56 -21.45
C LEU A 275 20.98 19.23 -22.34
N GLN A 276 21.13 18.32 -23.31
CA GLN A 276 19.99 17.82 -24.09
C GLN A 276 19.05 16.95 -23.26
N MET A 277 19.58 16.11 -22.37
CA MET A 277 18.77 15.35 -21.41
C MET A 277 17.99 16.26 -20.46
N LEU A 278 18.57 17.40 -20.04
CA LEU A 278 17.88 18.41 -19.24
C LEU A 278 16.74 19.06 -20.02
N ALA A 279 16.94 19.41 -21.29
CA ALA A 279 15.86 19.93 -22.14
C ALA A 279 14.70 18.92 -22.27
N MET A 280 15.00 17.64 -22.52
CA MET A 280 14.02 16.56 -22.53
C MET A 280 13.27 16.47 -21.19
N ALA A 281 13.97 16.56 -20.06
CA ALA A 281 13.37 16.51 -18.73
C ALA A 281 12.49 17.73 -18.43
N VAL A 282 12.87 18.93 -18.87
CA VAL A 282 12.06 20.16 -18.74
C VAL A 282 10.79 20.05 -19.59
N THR A 283 10.88 19.65 -20.87
CA THR A 283 9.69 19.43 -21.71
C THR A 283 8.78 18.34 -21.15
N THR A 284 9.36 17.24 -20.64
CA THR A 284 8.61 16.20 -19.92
C THR A 284 7.87 16.79 -18.72
N GLY A 285 8.58 17.55 -17.89
CA GLY A 285 8.05 18.15 -16.66
C GLY A 285 6.92 19.14 -16.92
N LEU A 286 7.05 20.04 -17.91
CA LEU A 286 6.02 21.03 -18.24
C LEU A 286 4.69 20.37 -18.68
N ILE A 287 4.77 19.33 -19.51
CA ILE A 287 3.59 18.62 -20.05
C ILE A 287 3.01 17.64 -19.01
N ALA A 288 3.86 17.05 -18.16
CA ALA A 288 3.42 16.23 -17.04
C ALA A 288 2.78 17.05 -15.93
N LEU A 289 3.25 18.27 -15.66
CA LEU A 289 2.78 19.12 -14.58
C LEU A 289 1.34 19.57 -14.78
N SER A 290 0.94 19.97 -15.99
CA SER A 290 -0.45 20.35 -16.26
C SER A 290 -1.43 19.18 -16.03
N GLN A 291 -1.05 17.97 -16.44
CA GLN A 291 -1.79 16.74 -16.13
C GLN A 291 -1.83 16.47 -14.62
N MET A 292 -0.69 16.54 -13.92
CA MET A 292 -0.65 16.30 -12.48
C MET A 292 -1.48 17.32 -11.70
N LEU A 293 -1.43 18.61 -12.08
CA LEU A 293 -2.26 19.66 -11.49
C LEU A 293 -3.75 19.38 -11.67
N TYR A 294 -4.17 18.98 -12.88
CA TYR A 294 -5.56 18.56 -13.15
C TYR A 294 -5.99 17.38 -12.25
N LEU A 295 -5.14 16.36 -12.12
CA LEU A 295 -5.41 15.20 -11.24
C LEU A 295 -5.48 15.60 -9.75
N THR A 296 -4.67 16.57 -9.30
CA THR A 296 -4.71 17.09 -7.92
C THR A 296 -5.85 18.07 -7.64
N GLY A 297 -6.57 18.54 -8.67
CA GLY A 297 -7.76 19.38 -8.53
C GLY A 297 -9.00 18.64 -8.00
N GLY A 298 -8.95 17.30 -7.94
CA GLY A 298 -10.02 16.48 -7.35
C GLY A 298 -10.10 16.62 -5.82
N SER A 299 -11.32 16.64 -5.27
CA SER A 299 -11.54 16.70 -3.82
C SER A 299 -11.15 15.41 -3.06
N GLY A 300 -10.86 14.33 -3.79
CA GLY A 300 -10.34 13.08 -3.25
C GLY A 300 -8.86 13.15 -2.85
N ARG A 301 -8.58 13.78 -1.71
CA ARG A 301 -7.25 13.71 -1.07
C ARG A 301 -7.02 12.32 -0.48
N THR A 302 -6.31 11.47 -1.19
CA THR A 302 -5.84 10.20 -0.65
C THR A 302 -4.68 10.43 0.34
N PRO A 303 -4.66 9.75 1.51
CA PRO A 303 -3.41 9.58 2.24
C PRO A 303 -2.51 8.68 1.38
N MET A 304 -1.49 9.25 0.75
CA MET A 304 -0.48 8.43 0.08
C MET A 304 0.13 7.46 1.10
N PRO A 305 0.34 6.18 0.75
CA PRO A 305 1.17 5.31 1.57
C PRO A 305 2.58 5.89 1.71
N ARG A 306 3.37 5.39 2.67
CA ARG A 306 4.76 5.83 2.83
C ARG A 306 5.51 5.56 1.51
N LEU A 307 5.85 6.65 0.80
CA LEU A 307 6.42 6.58 -0.55
C LEU A 307 7.65 5.67 -0.60
N PHE A 308 8.47 5.66 0.45
CA PHE A 308 9.46 4.62 0.71
C PHE A 308 8.85 3.50 1.57
N HIS A 309 8.78 2.29 1.03
CA HIS A 309 8.37 1.07 1.72
C HIS A 309 9.22 -0.09 1.22
N TRP A 310 10.12 -0.58 2.08
CA TRP A 310 10.97 -1.71 1.73
C TRP A 310 10.15 -3.01 1.56
N GLY A 311 10.47 -3.75 0.50
CA GLY A 311 9.97 -5.06 0.13
C GLY A 311 8.46 -5.23 -0.04
N TYR A 312 7.71 -4.15 -0.22
CA TYR A 312 6.24 -4.13 -0.36
C TYR A 312 5.67 -5.20 -1.34
N THR A 313 6.45 -5.59 -2.35
CA THR A 313 6.05 -6.54 -3.40
C THR A 313 6.04 -8.02 -2.96
N ILE A 314 6.49 -8.37 -1.74
CA ILE A 314 6.47 -9.75 -1.20
C ILE A 314 6.09 -9.80 0.28
N ASP A 315 5.48 -10.91 0.71
CA ASP A 315 5.34 -11.21 2.14
C ASP A 315 6.72 -11.44 2.79
N GLN A 316 6.88 -10.96 4.03
CA GLN A 316 8.12 -10.99 4.83
C GLN A 316 9.34 -10.37 4.10
N PRO A 317 9.45 -9.03 4.03
CA PRO A 317 10.43 -8.32 3.22
C PRO A 317 11.86 -8.33 3.81
N THR A 318 12.50 -9.50 3.94
CA THR A 318 13.94 -9.59 4.22
C THR A 318 14.76 -9.47 2.92
N ALA A 319 16.00 -9.00 3.00
CA ALA A 319 16.89 -8.96 1.83
C ALA A 319 17.12 -10.37 1.24
N ALA A 320 17.19 -11.40 2.08
CA ALA A 320 17.24 -12.80 1.65
C ALA A 320 15.98 -13.23 0.89
N ASN A 321 14.79 -12.83 1.34
CA ASN A 321 13.53 -13.13 0.65
C ASN A 321 13.40 -12.37 -0.68
N VAL A 322 13.86 -11.12 -0.78
CA VAL A 322 13.90 -10.38 -2.06
C VAL A 322 14.87 -11.03 -3.05
N VAL A 323 16.06 -11.44 -2.60
CA VAL A 323 17.03 -12.19 -3.44
C VAL A 323 16.47 -13.55 -3.86
N LYS A 324 15.82 -14.28 -2.94
CA LYS A 324 15.16 -15.56 -3.23
C LYS A 324 13.99 -15.40 -4.21
N TYR A 325 13.17 -14.36 -4.07
CA TYR A 325 12.12 -14.01 -5.03
C TYR A 325 12.72 -13.74 -6.41
N LEU A 326 13.70 -12.85 -6.52
CA LEU A 326 14.32 -12.49 -7.81
C LEU A 326 15.02 -13.69 -8.46
N GLY A 327 15.75 -14.50 -7.67
CA GLY A 327 16.41 -15.71 -8.14
C GLY A 327 15.42 -16.77 -8.63
N PHE A 328 14.30 -16.95 -7.93
CA PHE A 328 13.29 -17.94 -8.28
C PHE A 328 12.41 -17.49 -9.46
N THR A 329 12.05 -16.21 -9.52
CA THR A 329 11.18 -15.63 -10.56
C THR A 329 11.84 -15.60 -11.95
N PHE A 330 13.18 -15.55 -12.03
CA PHE A 330 13.92 -15.50 -13.31
C PHE A 330 14.88 -16.68 -13.54
N GLY A 331 15.14 -17.50 -12.53
CA GLY A 331 15.90 -18.73 -12.63
C GLY A 331 17.23 -18.58 -13.40
N PHE A 332 17.41 -19.44 -14.41
CA PHE A 332 18.61 -19.49 -15.24
C PHE A 332 18.89 -18.23 -16.07
N LYS A 333 17.95 -17.28 -16.18
CA LYS A 333 18.21 -15.99 -16.83
C LYS A 333 19.30 -15.20 -16.11
N TRP A 334 19.45 -15.31 -14.79
CA TRP A 334 20.52 -14.60 -14.06
C TRP A 334 21.92 -15.02 -14.50
N LEU A 335 22.13 -16.31 -14.76
CA LEU A 335 23.39 -16.84 -15.29
C LEU A 335 23.69 -16.27 -16.68
N LEU A 336 22.68 -16.23 -17.56
CA LEU A 336 22.80 -15.66 -18.90
C LEU A 336 22.98 -14.13 -18.87
N ILE A 337 22.37 -13.41 -17.93
CA ILE A 337 22.57 -11.98 -17.72
C ILE A 337 24.01 -11.70 -17.23
N ALA A 338 24.52 -12.46 -16.27
CA ALA A 338 25.91 -12.33 -15.80
C ALA A 338 26.90 -12.55 -16.96
N LEU A 339 26.70 -13.61 -17.74
CA LEU A 339 27.51 -13.90 -18.93
C LEU A 339 27.40 -12.81 -20.01
N ALA A 340 26.20 -12.24 -20.22
CA ALA A 340 25.99 -11.11 -21.12
C ALA A 340 26.80 -9.89 -20.68
N LEU A 341 26.85 -9.61 -19.37
CA LEU A 341 27.58 -8.48 -18.80
C LEU A 341 29.11 -8.64 -18.90
N VAL A 342 29.63 -9.87 -18.82
CA VAL A 342 31.05 -10.14 -19.14
C VAL A 342 31.37 -9.69 -20.57
N PHE A 343 30.59 -10.13 -21.57
CA PHE A 343 30.78 -9.73 -22.97
C PHE A 343 30.30 -8.32 -23.33
N ALA A 344 29.60 -7.62 -22.41
CA ALA A 344 29.02 -6.31 -22.65
C ALA A 344 30.07 -5.19 -22.65
N ASN A 345 29.95 -4.28 -23.62
CA ASN A 345 30.73 -3.04 -23.63
C ASN A 345 30.19 -2.01 -22.61
N SER A 346 30.93 -0.91 -22.41
CA SER A 346 30.59 0.15 -21.44
C SER A 346 29.18 0.73 -21.63
N LEU A 347 28.71 0.89 -22.88
CA LEU A 347 27.35 1.37 -23.19
C LEU A 347 26.29 0.35 -22.78
N GLN A 348 26.51 -0.94 -23.08
CA GLN A 348 25.61 -2.04 -22.72
C GLN A 348 25.52 -2.24 -21.20
N ARG A 349 26.66 -2.18 -20.48
CA ARG A 349 26.69 -2.25 -19.01
C ARG A 349 25.96 -1.06 -18.36
N ARG A 350 26.16 0.17 -18.87
CA ARG A 350 25.41 1.35 -18.41
C ARG A 350 23.90 1.21 -18.64
N LEU A 351 23.49 0.67 -19.78
CA LEU A 351 22.06 0.50 -20.11
C LEU A 351 21.41 -0.52 -19.19
N PHE A 352 22.08 -1.64 -18.91
CA PHE A 352 21.60 -2.62 -17.94
C PHE A 352 21.46 -2.02 -16.53
N LEU A 353 22.44 -1.24 -16.08
CA LEU A 353 22.40 -0.57 -14.78
C LEU A 353 21.25 0.44 -14.69
N ALA A 354 21.08 1.30 -15.70
CA ALA A 354 20.01 2.28 -15.73
C ALA A 354 18.61 1.63 -15.73
N VAL A 355 18.43 0.56 -16.50
CA VAL A 355 17.16 -0.18 -16.55
C VAL A 355 16.91 -0.95 -15.26
N SER A 356 17.95 -1.44 -14.58
CA SER A 356 17.83 -2.14 -13.29
C SER A 356 17.39 -1.26 -12.12
N SER A 357 17.32 0.07 -12.31
CA SER A 357 16.61 0.97 -11.38
C SER A 357 15.15 0.56 -11.17
N LEU A 358 14.49 -0.02 -12.18
CA LEU A 358 13.11 -0.51 -12.09
C LEU A 358 12.92 -1.59 -11.01
N VAL A 359 13.95 -2.43 -10.77
CA VAL A 359 13.91 -3.44 -9.70
C VAL A 359 14.01 -2.75 -8.34
N ALA A 360 14.89 -1.75 -8.18
CA ALA A 360 14.96 -0.97 -6.96
C ALA A 360 13.65 -0.19 -6.70
N VAL A 361 13.02 0.38 -7.73
CA VAL A 361 11.72 1.04 -7.63
C VAL A 361 10.64 0.07 -7.14
N ALA A 362 10.59 -1.16 -7.66
CA ALA A 362 9.61 -2.18 -7.27
C ALA A 362 9.71 -2.64 -5.80
N PHE A 363 10.90 -2.59 -5.21
CA PHE A 363 11.16 -3.10 -3.85
C PHE A 363 11.45 -2.01 -2.80
N CYS A 364 11.69 -0.76 -3.17
CA CYS A 364 11.95 0.32 -2.20
C CYS A 364 10.79 1.31 -2.03
N PHE A 365 9.82 1.34 -2.95
CA PHE A 365 8.79 2.37 -2.99
C PHE A 365 7.38 1.78 -3.02
N GLN A 366 6.39 2.50 -2.49
CA GLN A 366 4.98 2.16 -2.60
C GLN A 366 4.19 3.32 -3.23
N PHE A 367 3.63 3.09 -4.42
CA PHE A 367 2.88 4.11 -5.16
C PHE A 367 1.36 3.95 -5.03
N THR A 368 0.87 2.75 -4.70
CA THR A 368 -0.57 2.47 -4.49
C THR A 368 -0.76 1.44 -3.38
N ILE A 369 -2.01 1.15 -3.03
CA ILE A 369 -2.41 0.05 -2.14
C ILE A 369 -2.42 -1.33 -2.82
N GLU A 370 -2.05 -1.42 -4.12
CA GLU A 370 -1.99 -2.67 -4.88
C GLU A 370 -0.53 -3.09 -5.15
N VAL A 371 -0.16 -4.32 -4.75
CA VAL A 371 1.15 -4.90 -5.12
C VAL A 371 1.30 -5.05 -6.63
N LEU A 372 0.21 -5.27 -7.35
CA LEU A 372 0.19 -5.36 -8.82
C LEU A 372 0.69 -4.08 -9.51
N ALA A 373 0.57 -2.91 -8.89
CA ALA A 373 1.13 -1.66 -9.43
C ALA A 373 2.67 -1.67 -9.39
N ASN A 374 3.28 -2.25 -8.36
CA ASN A 374 4.73 -2.39 -8.24
C ASN A 374 5.29 -3.49 -9.16
N GLN A 375 4.55 -4.59 -9.36
CA GLN A 375 4.99 -5.65 -10.27
C GLN A 375 5.14 -5.16 -11.73
N LYS A 376 4.46 -4.06 -12.11
CA LYS A 376 4.60 -3.44 -13.45
C LYS A 376 6.05 -3.02 -13.75
N PHE A 377 6.81 -2.53 -12.75
CA PHE A 377 8.23 -2.20 -12.92
C PHE A 377 9.07 -3.45 -13.17
N ILE A 378 8.78 -4.55 -12.45
CA ILE A 378 9.47 -5.84 -12.59
C ILE A 378 9.26 -6.40 -14.00
N HIS A 379 8.01 -6.49 -14.48
CA HIS A 379 7.75 -6.97 -15.85
C HIS A 379 8.40 -6.08 -16.92
N THR A 380 8.41 -4.76 -16.73
CA THR A 380 9.07 -3.81 -17.65
C THR A 380 10.59 -4.03 -17.72
N TRP A 381 11.24 -4.33 -16.58
CA TRP A 381 12.66 -4.69 -16.54
C TRP A 381 12.97 -5.96 -17.36
N VAL A 382 12.14 -7.01 -17.23
CA VAL A 382 12.35 -8.30 -17.92
C VAL A 382 12.36 -8.15 -19.45
N ILE A 383 11.52 -7.28 -20.01
CA ILE A 383 11.46 -7.02 -21.46
C ILE A 383 12.85 -6.65 -22.02
N ILE A 384 13.62 -5.84 -21.28
CA ILE A 384 14.94 -5.39 -21.68
C ILE A 384 16.02 -6.38 -21.23
N ALA A 385 15.89 -7.00 -20.04
CA ALA A 385 16.81 -8.04 -19.57
C ALA A 385 16.86 -9.24 -20.54
N ASN A 386 15.75 -9.60 -21.18
CA ASN A 386 15.68 -10.63 -22.22
C ASN A 386 16.59 -10.34 -23.44
N LEU A 387 16.92 -9.07 -23.74
CA LEU A 387 17.89 -8.74 -24.79
C LEU A 387 19.34 -9.06 -24.36
N PHE A 388 19.65 -8.99 -23.06
CA PHE A 388 20.94 -9.41 -22.53
C PHE A 388 21.05 -10.94 -22.51
N VAL A 389 19.99 -11.64 -22.08
CA VAL A 389 19.88 -13.12 -22.20
C VAL A 389 20.10 -13.56 -23.66
N ALA A 390 19.44 -12.90 -24.62
CA ALA A 390 19.62 -13.14 -26.05
C ALA A 390 21.06 -12.85 -26.53
N PHE A 391 21.72 -11.81 -26.00
CA PHE A 391 23.11 -11.47 -26.35
C PHE A 391 24.11 -12.52 -25.84
N ALA A 392 23.92 -13.07 -24.63
CA ALA A 392 24.74 -14.18 -24.13
C ALA A 392 24.58 -15.44 -24.98
N LEU A 393 23.35 -15.85 -25.27
CA LEU A 393 23.07 -17.01 -26.13
C LEU A 393 23.66 -16.81 -27.55
N TRP A 394 23.49 -15.63 -28.15
CA TRP A 394 24.08 -15.29 -29.44
C TRP A 394 25.62 -15.24 -29.43
N ARG A 395 26.24 -14.83 -28.31
CA ARG A 395 27.69 -14.89 -28.12
C ARG A 395 28.19 -16.32 -28.01
N LEU A 396 27.57 -17.16 -27.18
CA LEU A 396 27.89 -18.59 -27.06
C LEU A 396 27.74 -19.33 -28.39
N TRP A 397 26.66 -19.08 -29.14
CA TRP A 397 26.41 -19.69 -30.46
C TRP A 397 27.50 -19.39 -31.50
N ARG A 398 28.24 -18.29 -31.32
CA ARG A 398 29.36 -17.86 -32.16
C ARG A 398 30.72 -18.02 -31.47
N PHE A 399 30.77 -18.59 -30.27
CA PHE A 399 32.02 -18.86 -29.56
C PHE A 399 32.70 -20.08 -30.18
N SER A 400 33.93 -19.90 -30.64
CA SER A 400 34.77 -20.97 -31.16
C SER A 400 35.76 -21.47 -30.11
N LEU A 401 35.86 -22.78 -29.97
CA LEU A 401 36.84 -23.47 -29.13
C LEU A 401 37.48 -24.58 -29.97
N LEU A 402 38.81 -24.68 -29.94
CA LEU A 402 39.57 -25.64 -30.75
C LEU A 402 39.17 -25.60 -32.25
N ARG A 403 39.12 -24.39 -32.82
CA ARG A 403 38.66 -24.07 -34.20
C ARG A 403 37.20 -24.45 -34.55
N THR A 404 36.42 -25.09 -33.66
CA THR A 404 35.01 -25.44 -33.91
C THR A 404 34.03 -24.54 -33.15
N THR A 405 32.79 -24.40 -33.64
CA THR A 405 31.69 -23.73 -32.90
C THR A 405 30.76 -24.72 -32.17
N VAL A 406 31.05 -26.02 -32.23
CA VAL A 406 30.16 -27.07 -31.68
C VAL A 406 29.98 -26.95 -30.16
N PRO A 407 31.04 -26.75 -29.34
CA PRO A 407 30.87 -26.59 -27.89
C PRO A 407 30.02 -25.37 -27.52
N GLY A 408 30.27 -24.23 -28.17
CA GLY A 408 29.51 -22.98 -27.94
C GLY A 408 28.03 -23.11 -28.30
N LYS A 409 27.70 -23.78 -29.41
CA LYS A 409 26.33 -24.10 -29.83
C LYS A 409 25.64 -25.11 -28.89
N LEU A 410 26.36 -26.11 -28.39
CA LEU A 410 25.83 -27.07 -27.44
C LEU A 410 25.47 -26.40 -26.12
N ILE A 411 26.39 -25.60 -25.55
CA ILE A 411 26.16 -24.84 -24.31
C ILE A 411 25.02 -23.84 -24.48
N ALA A 412 24.97 -23.11 -25.61
CA ALA A 412 23.86 -22.20 -25.92
C ALA A 412 22.51 -22.94 -26.00
N SER A 413 22.47 -24.11 -26.65
CA SER A 413 21.26 -24.94 -26.74
C SER A 413 20.78 -25.41 -25.37
N VAL A 414 21.68 -25.93 -24.53
CA VAL A 414 21.36 -26.39 -23.17
C VAL A 414 20.84 -25.24 -22.30
N LEU A 415 21.52 -24.08 -22.29
CA LEU A 415 21.08 -22.93 -21.49
C LEU A 415 19.76 -22.33 -22.00
N PHE A 416 19.47 -22.40 -23.30
CA PHE A 416 18.17 -22.02 -23.85
C PHE A 416 17.06 -23.01 -23.43
N LEU A 417 17.35 -24.32 -23.49
CA LEU A 417 16.46 -25.39 -23.01
C LEU A 417 16.24 -25.41 -21.49
N LEU A 418 17.04 -24.67 -20.70
CA LEU A 418 16.77 -24.43 -19.27
C LEU A 418 15.87 -23.21 -19.01
N VAL A 419 15.75 -22.27 -19.96
CA VAL A 419 14.85 -21.11 -19.86
C VAL A 419 13.47 -21.41 -20.45
N ILE A 420 13.40 -22.25 -21.49
CA ILE A 420 12.14 -22.61 -22.17
C ILE A 420 11.10 -23.26 -21.25
N PRO A 421 11.38 -24.28 -20.40
CA PRO A 421 10.33 -25.04 -19.71
C PRO A 421 9.47 -24.20 -18.78
N GLY A 422 10.08 -23.30 -18.00
CA GLY A 422 9.35 -22.35 -17.16
C GLY A 422 8.50 -21.36 -17.95
N GLY A 423 8.81 -21.14 -19.23
CA GLY A 423 8.04 -20.28 -20.14
C GLY A 423 6.99 -21.00 -21.00
N VAL A 424 7.20 -22.27 -21.34
CA VAL A 424 6.17 -23.12 -21.97
C VAL A 424 4.95 -23.25 -21.05
N ILE A 425 5.20 -23.25 -19.75
CA ILE A 425 4.19 -23.24 -18.69
C ILE A 425 3.48 -21.87 -18.56
N ASP A 426 4.13 -20.75 -18.91
CA ASP A 426 3.47 -19.43 -19.04
C ASP A 426 2.56 -19.34 -20.29
N PHE A 427 2.80 -20.20 -21.29
CA PHE A 427 2.08 -20.26 -22.56
C PHE A 427 0.80 -21.10 -22.49
N PHE A 428 0.83 -22.21 -21.75
CA PHE A 428 -0.42 -22.85 -21.35
C PHE A 428 -1.20 -21.85 -20.51
N PRO A 429 -2.52 -21.69 -20.72
CA PRO A 429 -3.34 -21.07 -19.70
C PRO A 429 -3.07 -21.83 -18.40
N ILE A 430 -2.69 -21.11 -17.34
CA ILE A 430 -3.02 -21.57 -16.00
C ILE A 430 -4.52 -21.87 -16.08
N HIS A 431 -4.92 -23.13 -15.92
CA HIS A 431 -6.35 -23.45 -15.80
C HIS A 431 -6.74 -22.91 -14.46
N ASN A 432 -7.21 -21.68 -14.54
CA ASN A 432 -7.32 -20.80 -13.43
C ASN A 432 -8.63 -21.27 -12.79
N THR A 433 -8.57 -22.09 -11.75
CA THR A 433 -9.75 -22.34 -10.88
C THR A 433 -10.11 -21.08 -10.06
N GLY A 434 -9.29 -20.04 -10.22
CA GLY A 434 -9.57 -18.62 -9.98
C GLY A 434 -9.40 -17.76 -11.25
N TRP A 435 -9.65 -18.29 -12.46
CA TRP A 435 -10.39 -17.48 -13.44
C TRP A 435 -11.66 -17.21 -12.64
N SER A 436 -12.15 -15.99 -12.68
CA SER A 436 -13.58 -15.87 -12.56
C SER A 436 -14.17 -16.44 -13.86
N GLU A 437 -14.16 -17.78 -13.97
CA GLU A 437 -15.32 -18.54 -14.44
C GLU A 437 -16.44 -18.28 -13.43
N VAL A 438 -16.88 -17.02 -13.42
CA VAL A 438 -18.27 -16.68 -13.55
C VAL A 438 -18.77 -17.55 -14.69
N GLN A 439 -19.21 -18.78 -14.39
CA GLN A 439 -19.83 -19.64 -15.39
C GLN A 439 -21.18 -19.01 -15.70
N TYR A 440 -21.19 -18.03 -16.62
CA TYR A 440 -22.38 -17.24 -16.95
C TYR A 440 -23.56 -18.11 -17.43
N ARG A 441 -23.28 -19.38 -17.75
CA ARG A 441 -24.21 -20.51 -17.79
C ARG A 441 -23.91 -21.40 -16.57
N ASN A 442 -24.93 -21.73 -15.77
CA ASN A 442 -24.88 -22.72 -14.68
C ASN A 442 -24.19 -22.30 -13.36
N ASP A 443 -23.59 -21.10 -13.24
CA ASP A 443 -23.16 -20.58 -11.92
C ASP A 443 -24.40 -20.20 -11.06
N PRO A 444 -24.56 -20.77 -9.84
CA PRO A 444 -25.74 -20.52 -9.00
C PRO A 444 -25.92 -19.07 -8.55
N LEU A 445 -24.83 -18.35 -8.24
CA LEU A 445 -24.89 -16.93 -7.87
C LEU A 445 -25.35 -16.09 -9.06
N ILE A 446 -24.85 -16.36 -10.25
CA ILE A 446 -25.22 -15.63 -11.48
C ILE A 446 -26.65 -15.92 -11.89
N GLU A 447 -27.12 -17.16 -11.75
CA GLU A 447 -28.52 -17.48 -11.99
C GLU A 447 -29.44 -16.86 -10.93
N TRP A 448 -29.07 -16.88 -9.65
CA TRP A 448 -29.82 -16.19 -8.60
C TRP A 448 -29.88 -14.68 -8.88
N LEU A 449 -28.75 -14.04 -9.18
CA LEU A 449 -28.68 -12.62 -9.55
C LEU A 449 -29.58 -12.32 -10.76
N LYS A 450 -29.53 -13.14 -11.82
CA LYS A 450 -30.35 -12.99 -13.04
C LYS A 450 -31.86 -13.13 -12.79
N ARG A 451 -32.28 -13.91 -11.80
CA ARG A 451 -33.69 -14.15 -11.48
C ARG A 451 -34.26 -13.14 -10.47
N ASN A 452 -33.43 -12.59 -9.58
CA ASN A 452 -33.87 -11.79 -8.42
C ASN A 452 -33.49 -10.30 -8.48
N THR A 453 -32.66 -9.86 -9.43
CA THR A 453 -32.09 -8.50 -9.46
C THR A 453 -31.93 -7.98 -10.89
N THR A 454 -32.05 -6.67 -11.09
CA THR A 454 -31.83 -6.02 -12.39
C THR A 454 -30.38 -5.52 -12.53
N PRO A 455 -29.94 -5.12 -13.76
CA PRO A 455 -28.65 -4.46 -13.98
C PRO A 455 -28.55 -3.01 -13.45
N ARG A 456 -29.65 -2.44 -12.90
CA ARG A 456 -29.65 -1.09 -12.29
C ARG A 456 -29.47 -1.11 -10.78
N ASP A 457 -29.78 -2.23 -10.13
CA ASP A 457 -29.69 -2.44 -8.68
C ASP A 457 -28.24 -2.23 -8.23
N ILE A 458 -28.06 -1.54 -7.09
CA ILE A 458 -26.75 -1.23 -6.52
C ILE A 458 -26.51 -2.13 -5.30
N PHE A 459 -25.35 -2.81 -5.32
CA PHE A 459 -24.87 -3.70 -4.27
C PHE A 459 -23.76 -3.03 -3.46
N LEU A 460 -23.92 -2.91 -2.15
CA LEU A 460 -22.79 -2.68 -1.26
C LEU A 460 -21.99 -3.98 -1.12
N THR A 461 -20.67 -3.92 -1.29
CA THR A 461 -19.73 -5.04 -1.10
C THR A 461 -18.32 -4.50 -0.83
N ASP A 462 -17.29 -5.33 -0.95
CA ASP A 462 -15.88 -4.96 -0.87
C ASP A 462 -15.45 -3.83 -1.84
N ARG A 463 -14.18 -3.42 -1.73
CA ARG A 463 -13.57 -2.38 -2.59
C ARG A 463 -12.80 -2.97 -3.78
N PHE A 464 -13.17 -4.13 -4.32
CA PHE A 464 -12.44 -4.75 -5.43
C PHE A 464 -13.25 -4.80 -6.73
N VAL A 465 -12.66 -4.24 -7.80
CA VAL A 465 -13.25 -4.17 -9.15
C VAL A 465 -13.39 -5.52 -9.86
N THR A 466 -13.05 -6.61 -9.19
CA THR A 466 -13.17 -8.00 -9.65
C THR A 466 -14.32 -8.77 -9.01
N HIS A 467 -15.13 -8.14 -8.14
CA HIS A 467 -16.19 -8.81 -7.40
C HIS A 467 -17.23 -9.51 -8.32
N PRO A 468 -17.63 -10.78 -8.07
CA PRO A 468 -18.50 -11.55 -8.98
C PRO A 468 -19.81 -10.86 -9.34
N ILE A 469 -20.41 -10.12 -8.41
CA ILE A 469 -21.65 -9.35 -8.63
C ILE A 469 -21.48 -8.26 -9.69
N LEU A 470 -20.31 -7.60 -9.73
CA LEU A 470 -20.01 -6.59 -10.77
C LEU A 470 -19.83 -7.27 -12.14
N MET A 471 -19.12 -8.40 -12.18
CA MET A 471 -18.95 -9.21 -13.39
C MET A 471 -20.29 -9.74 -13.91
N ALA A 472 -21.24 -10.05 -13.01
CA ALA A 472 -22.62 -10.40 -13.35
C ALA A 472 -23.41 -9.25 -14.00
N GLY A 473 -22.85 -8.05 -14.15
CA GLY A 473 -23.50 -6.88 -14.73
C GLY A 473 -24.41 -6.11 -13.76
N ARG A 474 -24.19 -6.23 -12.44
CA ARG A 474 -24.84 -5.38 -11.42
C ARG A 474 -23.92 -4.22 -11.04
N ARG A 475 -24.50 -3.15 -10.50
CA ARG A 475 -23.72 -2.01 -10.01
C ARG A 475 -23.23 -2.31 -8.60
N VAL A 476 -22.02 -1.87 -8.27
CA VAL A 476 -21.50 -1.93 -6.89
C VAL A 476 -21.30 -0.53 -6.32
N PHE A 477 -21.63 -0.34 -5.04
CA PHE A 477 -21.38 0.90 -4.32
C PHE A 477 -19.90 0.99 -3.93
N TYR A 478 -19.11 1.51 -4.86
CA TYR A 478 -17.66 1.63 -4.68
C TYR A 478 -17.31 2.87 -3.84
N GLY A 479 -16.56 2.70 -2.74
CA GLY A 479 -16.27 3.76 -1.77
C GLY A 479 -15.07 4.66 -2.08
N TRP A 480 -14.11 4.19 -2.88
CA TRP A 480 -12.79 4.81 -3.07
C TRP A 480 -12.48 5.06 -4.56
N PRO A 481 -11.79 6.15 -4.96
CA PRO A 481 -11.45 6.37 -6.36
C PRO A 481 -10.23 5.55 -6.79
N TYR A 482 -10.47 4.45 -7.52
CA TYR A 482 -9.42 3.58 -8.09
C TYR A 482 -8.44 4.35 -9.00
N PHE A 483 -8.93 5.40 -9.69
CA PHE A 483 -8.15 6.24 -10.60
C PHE A 483 -8.19 7.71 -10.17
N ALA A 484 -7.07 8.40 -10.32
CA ALA A 484 -6.95 9.85 -10.12
C ALA A 484 -7.77 10.70 -11.11
N TRP A 485 -8.45 10.07 -12.09
CA TRP A 485 -9.41 10.72 -12.99
C TRP A 485 -10.77 11.03 -12.32
N SER A 486 -10.93 10.78 -11.02
CA SER A 486 -12.17 11.03 -10.26
C SER A 486 -12.46 12.52 -9.99
N ALA A 487 -12.16 13.40 -10.95
CA ALA A 487 -12.56 14.80 -10.92
C ALA A 487 -14.10 14.90 -10.79
N GLY A 488 -14.58 15.79 -9.93
CA GLY A 488 -16.01 15.93 -9.60
C GLY A 488 -16.57 14.95 -8.57
N TYR A 489 -15.88 13.84 -8.24
CA TYR A 489 -16.34 12.92 -7.19
C TYR A 489 -15.86 13.35 -5.81
N ASN A 490 -16.78 13.64 -4.89
CA ASN A 490 -16.47 13.83 -3.46
C ASN A 490 -16.15 12.48 -2.80
N ALA A 491 -14.94 11.99 -3.06
CA ALA A 491 -14.44 10.73 -2.53
C ALA A 491 -14.44 10.71 -1.00
N SER A 492 -14.06 11.78 -0.32
CA SER A 492 -13.99 11.81 1.14
C SER A 492 -15.35 11.62 1.82
N ASN A 493 -16.44 12.19 1.26
CA ASN A 493 -17.78 11.91 1.78
C ASN A 493 -18.24 10.49 1.43
N ARG A 494 -17.93 9.99 0.23
CA ARG A 494 -18.32 8.64 -0.22
C ARG A 494 -17.58 7.53 0.53
N ASP A 495 -16.32 7.76 0.88
CA ASP A 495 -15.47 6.90 1.71
C ASP A 495 -16.04 6.82 3.14
N ARG A 496 -16.37 7.98 3.74
CA ARG A 496 -17.08 8.05 5.03
C ARG A 496 -18.41 7.30 5.01
N VAL A 497 -19.24 7.51 3.98
CA VAL A 497 -20.52 6.80 3.82
C VAL A 497 -20.31 5.29 3.68
N TYR A 498 -19.32 4.86 2.89
CA TYR A 498 -18.97 3.43 2.76
C TYR A 498 -18.59 2.81 4.11
N THR A 499 -17.77 3.49 4.92
CA THR A 499 -17.36 3.00 6.23
C THR A 499 -18.54 2.99 7.22
N GLU A 500 -19.33 4.06 7.28
CA GLU A 500 -20.56 4.15 8.09
C GLU A 500 -21.56 3.02 7.76
N LEU A 501 -21.70 2.67 6.48
CA LEU A 501 -22.56 1.57 6.04
C LEU A 501 -22.11 0.18 6.55
N PHE A 502 -20.81 -0.04 6.76
CA PHE A 502 -20.27 -1.32 7.23
C PHE A 502 -19.97 -1.36 8.73
N GLU A 503 -19.75 -0.22 9.39
CA GLU A 503 -19.34 -0.14 10.80
C GLU A 503 -20.40 0.40 11.76
N SER A 504 -21.40 1.15 11.28
CA SER A 504 -22.43 1.73 12.16
C SER A 504 -23.17 0.66 12.95
N LYS A 505 -23.51 0.97 14.21
CA LYS A 505 -24.39 0.16 15.06
C LYS A 505 -25.86 0.55 14.98
N ASP A 506 -26.18 1.69 14.36
CA ASP A 506 -27.57 2.15 14.20
C ASP A 506 -28.19 1.60 12.89
N PRO A 507 -29.16 0.67 12.96
CA PRO A 507 -29.81 0.11 11.77
C PRO A 507 -30.70 1.13 11.06
N TRP A 508 -31.21 2.15 11.77
CA TRP A 508 -32.03 3.22 11.20
C TRP A 508 -31.16 4.16 10.35
N LYS A 509 -30.00 4.59 10.87
CA LYS A 509 -28.97 5.32 10.12
C LYS A 509 -28.47 4.53 8.91
N VAL A 510 -28.14 3.25 9.09
CA VAL A 510 -27.69 2.36 8.00
C VAL A 510 -28.77 2.26 6.91
N TYR A 511 -30.03 2.03 7.30
CA TYR A 511 -31.16 1.99 6.36
C TYR A 511 -31.28 3.27 5.53
N HIS A 512 -31.21 4.45 6.16
CA HIS A 512 -31.31 5.72 5.43
C HIS A 512 -30.11 5.94 4.51
N LEU A 513 -28.88 5.69 4.96
CA LEU A 513 -27.69 5.77 4.10
C LEU A 513 -27.78 4.82 2.89
N LEU A 514 -28.35 3.62 3.05
CA LEU A 514 -28.58 2.68 1.95
C LEU A 514 -29.58 3.26 0.93
N LYS A 515 -30.74 3.76 1.39
CA LYS A 515 -31.77 4.35 0.52
C LYS A 515 -31.28 5.63 -0.18
N GLU A 516 -30.60 6.53 0.55
CA GLU A 516 -30.00 7.76 0.01
C GLU A 516 -28.99 7.49 -1.12
N ASN A 517 -28.25 6.38 -1.04
CA ASN A 517 -27.25 6.00 -2.03
C ASN A 517 -27.79 5.03 -3.10
N GLY A 518 -29.11 4.76 -3.11
CA GLY A 518 -29.76 3.86 -4.07
C GLY A 518 -29.37 2.39 -3.95
N ILE A 519 -28.91 1.96 -2.77
CA ILE A 519 -28.42 0.60 -2.50
C ILE A 519 -29.61 -0.30 -2.15
N GLU A 520 -29.77 -1.37 -2.92
CA GLU A 520 -30.86 -2.36 -2.73
C GLU A 520 -30.40 -3.65 -2.06
N TYR A 521 -29.10 -3.96 -2.11
CA TYR A 521 -28.53 -5.19 -1.57
C TYR A 521 -27.19 -4.94 -0.89
N VAL A 522 -26.87 -5.74 0.12
CA VAL A 522 -25.59 -5.73 0.83
C VAL A 522 -25.01 -7.14 0.81
N ALA A 523 -23.87 -7.30 0.14
CA ALA A 523 -23.08 -8.52 0.14
C ALA A 523 -21.99 -8.45 1.21
N TYR A 524 -21.83 -9.53 1.96
CA TYR A 524 -20.93 -9.65 3.10
C TYR A 524 -20.11 -10.93 2.95
N ASP A 525 -18.85 -10.79 2.55
CA ASP A 525 -17.90 -11.89 2.34
C ASP A 525 -16.68 -11.75 3.28
N ASN A 526 -15.68 -12.61 3.16
CA ASN A 526 -14.49 -12.50 4.00
C ASN A 526 -13.62 -11.28 3.64
N ALA A 527 -13.66 -10.78 2.39
CA ALA A 527 -12.94 -9.57 2.02
C ALA A 527 -13.50 -8.33 2.73
N VAL A 528 -14.82 -8.27 2.98
CA VAL A 528 -15.45 -7.30 3.89
C VAL A 528 -15.07 -7.58 5.36
N ARG A 529 -15.21 -8.83 5.84
CA ARG A 529 -14.93 -9.18 7.26
C ARG A 529 -13.47 -8.97 7.69
N GLN A 530 -12.54 -8.97 6.73
CA GLN A 530 -11.10 -8.82 6.96
C GLN A 530 -10.54 -7.58 6.23
N ALA A 531 -11.39 -6.62 5.88
CA ALA A 531 -11.01 -5.47 5.08
C ALA A 531 -10.01 -4.55 5.80
N GLN A 532 -8.93 -4.17 5.12
CA GLN A 532 -7.96 -3.20 5.64
C GLN A 532 -8.56 -1.79 5.91
N PHE A 533 -9.72 -1.49 5.31
CA PHE A 533 -10.39 -0.17 5.39
C PHE A 533 -11.67 -0.17 6.23
N ILE A 534 -12.13 -1.34 6.68
CA ILE A 534 -13.25 -1.48 7.62
C ILE A 534 -12.63 -2.05 8.89
N LYS A 535 -12.32 -1.15 9.85
CA LYS A 535 -11.79 -1.51 11.17
C LYS A 535 -12.75 -2.43 11.94
N ARG A 536 -14.07 -2.27 11.77
CA ARG A 536 -15.11 -2.98 12.54
C ARG A 536 -16.34 -3.40 11.70
N PRO A 537 -16.22 -4.43 10.85
CA PRO A 537 -17.32 -4.92 10.02
C PRO A 537 -18.49 -5.49 10.86
N ASN A 538 -19.60 -4.76 10.93
CA ASN A 538 -20.84 -5.13 11.61
C ASN A 538 -21.79 -5.93 10.70
N GLN A 539 -21.52 -7.21 10.49
CA GLN A 539 -22.45 -8.09 9.74
C GLN A 539 -23.76 -8.38 10.51
N GLU A 540 -23.73 -8.34 11.84
CA GLU A 540 -24.84 -8.79 12.68
C GLU A 540 -26.04 -7.85 12.63
N LEU A 541 -25.81 -6.54 12.49
CA LEU A 541 -26.86 -5.58 12.16
C LEU A 541 -27.63 -5.98 10.90
N TYR A 542 -26.92 -6.43 9.86
CA TYR A 542 -27.55 -6.94 8.64
C TYR A 542 -28.26 -8.27 8.89
N ALA A 543 -27.64 -9.20 9.63
CA ALA A 543 -28.27 -10.48 9.97
C ALA A 543 -29.55 -10.35 10.81
N THR A 544 -29.66 -9.29 11.63
CA THR A 544 -30.80 -9.04 12.53
C THR A 544 -31.92 -8.25 11.85
N TYR A 545 -31.58 -7.18 11.13
CA TYR A 545 -32.57 -6.20 10.65
C TYR A 545 -32.86 -6.25 9.13
N PHE A 546 -32.09 -7.01 8.35
CA PHE A 546 -32.18 -7.04 6.89
C PHE A 546 -32.43 -8.48 6.40
N PRO A 547 -33.45 -8.74 5.56
CA PRO A 547 -33.71 -10.09 5.05
C PRO A 547 -32.50 -10.69 4.32
N LYS A 548 -31.97 -11.82 4.82
CA LYS A 548 -30.99 -12.65 4.09
C LYS A 548 -31.69 -13.28 2.89
N VAL A 549 -31.23 -12.97 1.69
CA VAL A 549 -31.84 -13.42 0.42
C VAL A 549 -30.95 -14.36 -0.40
N TYR A 550 -29.65 -14.43 -0.10
CA TYR A 550 -28.74 -15.43 -0.65
C TYR A 550 -27.65 -15.81 0.36
N ASP A 551 -27.16 -17.05 0.28
CA ASP A 551 -26.11 -17.60 1.13
C ASP A 551 -25.17 -18.43 0.26
N ALA A 552 -23.88 -18.09 0.27
CA ALA A 552 -22.92 -18.47 -0.77
C ALA A 552 -21.55 -18.81 -0.17
N PRO A 553 -21.46 -19.84 0.71
CA PRO A 553 -20.22 -20.16 1.46
C PRO A 553 -19.01 -20.39 0.55
N ASN A 554 -19.21 -20.99 -0.62
CA ASN A 554 -18.17 -21.27 -1.62
C ASN A 554 -17.58 -20.00 -2.26
N TYR A 555 -18.30 -18.87 -2.21
CA TYR A 555 -17.88 -17.59 -2.78
C TYR A 555 -17.31 -16.70 -1.66
N ASN A 556 -16.15 -17.10 -1.12
CA ASN A 556 -15.49 -16.39 -0.02
C ASN A 556 -16.38 -16.16 1.22
N GLY A 557 -17.26 -17.11 1.56
CA GLY A 557 -18.21 -16.95 2.67
C GLY A 557 -19.27 -15.87 2.44
N MET A 558 -19.58 -15.51 1.20
CA MET A 558 -20.52 -14.42 0.89
C MET A 558 -21.95 -14.73 1.37
N VAL A 559 -22.57 -13.73 1.99
CA VAL A 559 -24.00 -13.69 2.33
C VAL A 559 -24.59 -12.41 1.72
N ILE A 560 -25.78 -12.47 1.13
CA ILE A 560 -26.46 -11.29 0.55
C ILE A 560 -27.74 -11.00 1.33
N TYR A 561 -27.84 -9.75 1.80
CA TYR A 561 -29.02 -9.18 2.43
C TYR A 561 -29.73 -8.22 1.47
N LYS A 562 -31.06 -8.16 1.50
CA LYS A 562 -31.84 -7.15 0.77
C LYS A 562 -32.21 -5.99 1.70
N VAL A 563 -32.16 -4.77 1.18
CA VAL A 563 -32.63 -3.57 1.89
C VAL A 563 -34.17 -3.56 1.91
N PRO A 564 -34.82 -3.61 3.08
CA PRO A 564 -36.28 -3.72 3.16
C PRO A 564 -37.00 -2.45 2.67
N ASP A 565 -38.30 -2.55 2.43
CA ASP A 565 -39.14 -1.42 2.00
C ASP A 565 -39.57 -0.51 3.15
N LYS A 566 -39.53 -1.02 4.38
CA LYS A 566 -39.81 -0.29 5.62
C LYS A 566 -38.53 -0.13 6.45
N PRO A 567 -38.33 1.00 7.15
CA PRO A 567 -37.19 1.18 8.03
C PRO A 567 -37.24 0.20 9.22
N PRO A 568 -36.09 -0.25 9.74
CA PRO A 568 -36.01 -0.93 11.03
C PRO A 568 -36.39 0.03 12.17
N PRO A 569 -36.74 -0.48 13.37
CA PRO A 569 -37.05 0.37 14.52
C PRO A 569 -35.85 1.27 14.87
N LYS A 570 -36.14 2.54 15.18
CA LYS A 570 -35.13 3.49 15.64
C LYS A 570 -34.66 3.10 17.04
N LEU A 571 -33.34 3.14 17.29
CA LEU A 571 -32.73 2.74 18.57
C LEU A 571 -33.31 3.44 19.81
N SER A 572 -33.85 4.65 19.66
CA SER A 572 -34.57 5.39 20.72
C SER A 572 -35.86 4.71 21.21
N ASN A 573 -36.31 3.65 20.53
CA ASN A 573 -37.60 2.98 20.77
C ASN A 573 -37.43 1.50 21.15
N LEU A 574 -36.19 1.02 21.34
CA LEU A 574 -35.92 -0.30 21.92
C LEU A 574 -35.87 -0.18 23.45
N PRO A 575 -36.31 -1.20 24.21
CA PRO A 575 -36.14 -1.22 25.66
C PRO A 575 -34.65 -1.14 26.02
N GLU A 576 -34.32 -0.47 27.13
CA GLU A 576 -32.96 -0.05 27.49
C GLU A 576 -31.94 -1.22 27.51
N SER A 577 -31.25 -1.42 26.38
CA SER A 577 -30.25 -2.48 26.21
C SER A 577 -28.97 -1.92 25.57
N VAL A 578 -28.00 -1.57 26.43
CA VAL A 578 -26.59 -1.29 26.10
C VAL A 578 -26.37 -0.13 25.12
N SER A 579 -26.18 1.09 25.65
CA SER A 579 -25.75 2.25 24.87
C SER A 579 -24.26 2.59 25.09
N ASN A 580 -23.42 1.98 24.24
CA ASN A 580 -22.02 2.28 23.94
C ASN A 580 -21.39 3.55 24.54
N MET A 581 -20.15 3.44 25.06
CA MET A 581 -19.25 4.59 25.05
C MET A 581 -17.76 4.26 24.84
N PHE A 582 -17.30 4.62 23.65
CA PHE A 582 -15.93 4.76 23.16
C PHE A 582 -15.31 3.58 22.38
N GLU A 583 -15.19 3.80 21.07
CA GLU A 583 -14.82 2.80 20.06
C GLU A 583 -13.50 3.16 19.34
N GLY A 584 -12.45 3.47 20.11
CA GLY A 584 -11.16 3.88 19.54
C GLY A 584 -10.50 2.81 18.66
N GLY A 585 -10.56 1.54 19.08
CA GLY A 585 -9.89 0.43 18.40
C GLY A 585 -8.37 0.49 18.59
N LYS A 586 -7.68 -0.53 18.05
CA LYS A 586 -6.23 -0.65 18.24
C LYS A 586 -5.47 0.39 17.42
N GLY A 587 -4.63 1.19 18.06
CA GLY A 587 -3.79 2.19 17.39
C GLY A 587 -3.03 3.11 18.35
N THR A 588 -2.56 4.25 17.82
CA THR A 588 -1.73 5.22 18.55
C THR A 588 -2.16 6.67 18.32
N GLY A 589 -3.25 6.90 17.56
CA GLY A 589 -3.86 8.22 17.35
C GLY A 589 -4.52 8.79 18.62
N LYS A 590 -5.09 9.99 18.48
CA LYS A 590 -5.99 10.57 19.49
C LYS A 590 -7.27 9.74 19.52
N GLY A 591 -7.61 9.16 20.66
CA GLY A 591 -8.74 8.24 20.74
C GLY A 591 -8.53 6.95 19.93
N GLU A 592 -7.30 6.44 19.86
CA GLU A 592 -7.04 5.02 19.60
C GLU A 592 -6.30 4.46 20.83
N LEU A 593 -6.43 3.17 21.13
CA LEU A 593 -5.85 2.55 22.34
C LEU A 593 -4.93 1.38 21.96
N ASP A 594 -4.00 1.02 22.84
CA ASP A 594 -3.35 -0.29 22.84
C ASP A 594 -3.36 -0.91 24.24
N SER A 595 -4.08 -2.02 24.37
CA SER A 595 -4.13 -2.86 25.57
C SER A 595 -4.54 -2.11 26.85
N PRO A 596 -5.68 -1.39 26.86
CA PRO A 596 -6.10 -0.58 28.00
C PRO A 596 -6.36 -1.45 29.25
N SER A 597 -5.81 -1.04 30.39
CA SER A 597 -5.87 -1.84 31.65
C SER A 597 -6.32 -1.07 32.90
N GLY A 598 -6.72 0.19 32.76
CA GLY A 598 -7.25 1.01 33.85
C GLY A 598 -8.31 1.99 33.37
N ILE A 599 -9.31 2.26 34.21
CA ILE A 599 -10.39 3.21 33.94
C ILE A 599 -10.82 3.91 35.23
N ALA A 600 -11.14 5.20 35.12
CA ALA A 600 -11.71 6.04 36.17
C ALA A 600 -12.64 7.09 35.55
N VAL A 601 -13.50 7.70 36.37
CA VAL A 601 -14.41 8.78 35.93
C VAL A 601 -14.26 9.97 36.88
N ASP A 602 -14.06 11.18 36.35
CA ASP A 602 -13.89 12.39 37.16
C ASP A 602 -15.23 12.98 37.65
N SER A 603 -15.13 14.02 38.49
CA SER A 603 -16.29 14.71 39.08
C SER A 603 -17.22 15.37 38.05
N ASN A 604 -16.75 15.66 36.84
CA ASN A 604 -17.55 16.18 35.73
C ASN A 604 -18.10 15.07 34.81
N GLY A 605 -17.81 13.80 35.12
CA GLY A 605 -18.24 12.64 34.33
C GLY A 605 -17.30 12.29 33.17
N ASN A 606 -16.13 12.93 33.06
CA ASN A 606 -15.17 12.58 32.02
C ASN A 606 -14.55 11.21 32.33
N VAL A 607 -14.46 10.34 31.32
CA VAL A 607 -13.83 9.02 31.45
C VAL A 607 -12.35 9.15 31.16
N LEU A 608 -11.51 8.70 32.08
CA LEU A 608 -10.07 8.57 31.90
C LEU A 608 -9.74 7.10 31.69
N VAL A 609 -8.90 6.79 30.69
CA VAL A 609 -8.50 5.43 30.33
C VAL A 609 -6.98 5.34 30.31
N ALA A 610 -6.42 4.37 31.04
CA ALA A 610 -5.00 4.07 30.98
C ALA A 610 -4.68 3.28 29.70
N ASP A 611 -4.06 3.96 28.74
CA ASP A 611 -3.66 3.43 27.44
C ASP A 611 -2.26 2.81 27.58
N THR A 612 -2.24 1.63 28.18
CA THR A 612 -1.05 1.01 28.78
C THR A 612 0.05 0.72 27.77
N GLY A 613 -0.29 0.22 26.56
CA GLY A 613 0.66 -0.06 25.50
C GLY A 613 1.32 1.22 24.96
N ASN A 614 0.56 2.31 24.88
CA ASN A 614 1.05 3.60 24.39
C ASN A 614 1.75 4.45 25.47
N GLY A 615 1.64 4.11 26.76
CA GLY A 615 2.29 4.85 27.84
C GLY A 615 1.68 6.22 28.12
N ARG A 616 0.34 6.31 28.10
CA ARG A 616 -0.41 7.57 28.33
C ARG A 616 -1.75 7.29 29.02
N ILE A 617 -2.41 8.35 29.50
CA ILE A 617 -3.83 8.33 29.84
C ILE A 617 -4.59 9.13 28.78
N GLU A 618 -5.65 8.58 28.20
CA GLU A 618 -6.56 9.31 27.31
C GLU A 618 -7.81 9.75 28.10
N LYS A 619 -8.25 11.01 27.93
CA LYS A 619 -9.43 11.57 28.60
C LYS A 619 -10.55 11.88 27.61
N PHE A 620 -11.74 11.41 27.92
CA PHE A 620 -12.95 11.52 27.10
C PHE A 620 -14.08 12.20 27.87
N SER A 621 -14.96 12.91 27.16
CA SER A 621 -16.15 13.53 27.73
C SER A 621 -17.23 12.49 28.11
N PRO A 622 -18.28 12.88 28.87
CA PRO A 622 -19.48 12.07 29.05
C PRO A 622 -20.25 11.74 27.76
N THR A 623 -19.87 12.36 26.63
CA THR A 623 -20.46 12.16 25.29
C THR A 623 -19.45 11.54 24.31
N SER A 624 -18.49 10.77 24.82
CA SER A 624 -17.48 9.99 24.08
C SER A 624 -16.49 10.77 23.20
N THR A 625 -16.43 12.10 23.28
CA THR A 625 -15.45 12.89 22.53
C THR A 625 -14.10 12.88 23.23
N PHE A 626 -13.01 12.69 22.48
CA PHE A 626 -11.66 12.87 23.01
C PHE A 626 -11.45 14.34 23.44
N ILE A 627 -10.98 14.54 24.66
CA ILE A 627 -10.64 15.86 25.22
C ILE A 627 -9.13 16.08 25.14
N SER A 628 -8.35 15.19 25.77
CA SER A 628 -6.92 15.39 25.97
C SER A 628 -6.18 14.08 26.27
N THR A 629 -4.88 14.08 25.99
CA THR A 629 -3.93 13.07 26.48
C THR A 629 -3.23 13.63 27.73
N ILE A 630 -3.03 12.78 28.73
CA ILE A 630 -2.25 13.07 29.95
C ILE A 630 -1.03 12.14 29.98
N GLY A 631 0.15 12.74 30.14
CA GLY A 631 1.44 12.04 30.12
C GLY A 631 1.88 11.56 28.73
N MET A 632 3.06 10.95 28.68
CA MET A 632 3.66 10.37 27.48
C MET A 632 4.61 9.22 27.84
N LYS A 633 4.95 8.36 26.88
CA LYS A 633 5.78 7.17 27.16
C LYS A 633 7.19 7.54 27.63
N GLY A 634 7.61 7.03 28.79
CA GLY A 634 8.93 7.28 29.37
C GLY A 634 9.00 7.05 30.88
N ALA A 635 10.04 7.59 31.53
CA ALA A 635 10.35 7.38 32.96
C ALA A 635 10.58 8.68 33.75
N GLY A 636 10.62 9.85 33.09
CA GLY A 636 10.66 11.15 33.78
C GLY A 636 9.35 11.49 34.50
N ASN A 637 9.34 12.63 35.19
CA ASN A 637 8.16 13.17 35.87
C ASN A 637 7.03 13.44 34.84
N GLY A 638 5.82 12.93 35.09
CA GLY A 638 4.70 13.02 34.15
C GLY A 638 4.80 12.09 32.93
N GLN A 639 5.89 11.34 32.79
CA GLN A 639 6.01 10.26 31.81
C GLN A 639 5.56 8.92 32.42
N LEU A 640 5.08 8.00 31.59
CA LEU A 640 4.49 6.73 32.02
C LEU A 640 5.10 5.57 31.21
N GLY A 641 5.55 4.52 31.90
CA GLY A 641 6.20 3.38 31.27
C GLY A 641 5.18 2.34 30.82
N ALA A 642 4.27 2.00 31.74
CA ALA A 642 3.08 1.18 31.49
C ALA A 642 2.01 1.55 32.54
N PRO A 643 1.19 2.60 32.30
CA PRO A 643 0.17 3.03 33.24
C PRO A 643 -0.94 1.97 33.32
N ASN A 644 -1.29 1.57 34.55
CA ASN A 644 -2.21 0.49 34.84
C ASN A 644 -3.43 1.05 35.60
N GLY A 645 -3.59 0.79 36.90
CA GLY A 645 -4.68 1.37 37.68
C GLY A 645 -4.60 2.89 37.77
N ILE A 646 -5.77 3.53 37.69
CA ILE A 646 -5.95 4.97 37.85
C ILE A 646 -7.11 5.28 38.78
N ALA A 647 -6.99 6.39 39.52
CA ALA A 647 -8.05 6.96 40.35
C ALA A 647 -8.00 8.50 40.27
N VAL A 648 -9.10 9.17 40.56
CA VAL A 648 -9.21 10.64 40.51
C VAL A 648 -9.67 11.16 41.86
N ASP A 649 -8.95 12.13 42.44
CA ASP A 649 -9.32 12.72 43.73
C ASP A 649 -10.42 13.80 43.61
N ARG A 650 -10.91 14.27 44.76
CA ARG A 650 -11.98 15.29 44.86
C ARG A 650 -11.63 16.60 44.14
N ASN A 651 -10.34 16.89 43.94
CA ASN A 651 -9.84 18.08 43.24
C ASN A 651 -9.54 17.80 41.74
N GLY A 652 -9.86 16.60 41.24
CA GLY A 652 -9.64 16.20 39.85
C GLY A 652 -8.22 15.73 39.52
N ASN A 653 -7.33 15.59 40.52
CA ASN A 653 -5.97 15.09 40.28
C ASN A 653 -6.00 13.59 39.99
N VAL A 654 -5.19 13.14 39.04
CA VAL A 654 -5.10 11.74 38.61
C VAL A 654 -3.96 11.05 39.34
N TYR A 655 -4.30 10.03 40.13
CA TYR A 655 -3.34 9.07 40.68
C TYR A 655 -3.18 7.92 39.68
N ILE A 656 -1.93 7.57 39.36
CA ILE A 656 -1.59 6.59 38.32
C ILE A 656 -0.59 5.59 38.88
N ALA A 657 -0.93 4.30 38.83
CA ALA A 657 0.01 3.21 39.05
C ALA A 657 0.79 2.99 37.75
N ASP A 658 2.05 3.40 37.76
CA ASP A 658 2.95 3.34 36.62
C ASP A 658 3.75 2.02 36.69
N ALA A 659 3.07 0.92 36.35
CA ALA A 659 3.51 -0.44 36.60
C ALA A 659 4.92 -0.71 36.05
N GLY A 660 5.20 -0.20 34.84
CA GLY A 660 6.49 -0.34 34.15
C GLY A 660 7.65 0.47 34.74
N ASN A 661 7.37 1.52 35.51
CA ASN A 661 8.38 2.31 36.24
C ASN A 661 8.34 2.05 37.76
N HIS A 662 7.55 1.08 38.21
CA HIS A 662 7.49 0.62 39.61
C HIS A 662 7.19 1.74 40.63
N ARG A 663 6.26 2.64 40.28
CA ARG A 663 5.91 3.83 41.08
C ARG A 663 4.42 4.17 40.99
N VAL A 664 3.98 5.03 41.89
CA VAL A 664 2.71 5.76 41.78
C VAL A 664 3.02 7.23 41.53
N GLN A 665 2.35 7.86 40.56
CA GLN A 665 2.43 9.30 40.33
C GLN A 665 1.09 9.98 40.62
N LYS A 666 1.13 11.23 41.08
CA LYS A 666 -0.01 12.15 41.10
C LYS A 666 0.22 13.26 40.08
N LEU A 667 -0.73 13.42 39.16
CA LEU A 667 -0.75 14.48 38.16
C LEU A 667 -1.97 15.39 38.36
N ALA A 668 -1.83 16.67 38.04
CA ALA A 668 -2.90 17.64 38.00
C ALA A 668 -3.94 17.31 36.90
N PRO A 669 -5.16 17.90 36.91
CA PRO A 669 -6.19 17.64 35.89
C PRO A 669 -5.76 17.94 34.44
N ASN A 670 -4.73 18.76 34.25
CA ASN A 670 -4.12 19.13 32.97
C ASN A 670 -2.87 18.28 32.61
N GLY A 671 -2.53 17.28 33.42
CA GLY A 671 -1.35 16.42 33.24
C GLY A 671 -0.03 16.94 33.82
N GLY A 672 0.00 18.12 34.46
CA GLY A 672 1.18 18.62 35.16
C GLY A 672 1.57 17.71 36.34
N PHE A 673 2.87 17.44 36.51
CA PHE A 673 3.34 16.59 37.61
C PHE A 673 3.19 17.26 38.98
N ILE A 674 2.70 16.51 39.98
CA ILE A 674 2.60 16.96 41.38
C ILE A 674 3.56 16.14 42.27
N ALA A 675 3.48 14.81 42.24
CA ALA A 675 4.25 13.94 43.13
C ALA A 675 4.53 12.55 42.56
N GLU A 676 5.55 11.88 43.11
CA GLU A 676 5.90 10.47 42.89
C GLU A 676 6.06 9.78 44.25
N TRP A 677 5.60 8.53 44.35
CA TRP A 677 5.92 7.64 45.47
C TRP A 677 6.35 6.27 44.95
N LYS A 678 7.48 5.77 45.45
CA LYS A 678 8.01 4.44 45.13
C LYS A 678 7.48 3.33 46.06
N GLY A 679 6.62 3.69 47.02
CA GLY A 679 6.06 2.76 48.00
C GLY A 679 7.02 2.47 49.17
N PRO A 680 6.58 1.67 50.16
CA PRO A 680 7.42 1.21 51.25
C PRO A 680 8.43 0.15 50.76
N GLU A 681 9.59 0.09 51.42
CA GLU A 681 10.67 -0.88 51.15
C GLU A 681 10.13 -2.32 50.87
N PRO A 682 10.67 -3.02 49.85
CA PRO A 682 11.76 -2.65 48.94
C PRO A 682 11.32 -1.72 47.77
N GLY A 683 10.17 -1.05 47.90
CA GLY A 683 9.47 -0.32 46.86
C GLY A 683 8.30 -1.12 46.27
N PHE A 684 7.53 -0.52 45.36
CA PHE A 684 6.52 -1.22 44.57
C PHE A 684 7.19 -2.12 43.51
N TYR A 685 6.54 -3.21 43.11
CA TYR A 685 6.94 -4.01 41.94
C TYR A 685 5.68 -4.37 41.14
N GLY A 686 5.52 -3.74 39.97
CA GLY A 686 4.29 -3.83 39.17
C GLY A 686 3.04 -3.33 39.92
N PRO A 687 2.98 -2.09 40.46
CA PRO A 687 1.78 -1.58 41.09
C PRO A 687 0.59 -1.60 40.11
N ARG A 688 -0.56 -2.12 40.56
CA ARG A 688 -1.74 -2.37 39.72
C ARG A 688 -2.91 -1.43 40.02
N ARG A 689 -4.02 -1.90 40.60
CA ARG A 689 -5.21 -1.04 40.86
C ARG A 689 -4.91 -0.01 41.95
N ILE A 690 -5.45 1.19 41.79
CA ILE A 690 -5.53 2.24 42.81
C ILE A 690 -7.00 2.45 43.19
N ALA A 691 -7.28 2.58 44.48
CA ALA A 691 -8.53 3.12 45.01
C ALA A 691 -8.25 4.28 45.99
N ILE A 692 -9.22 5.17 46.16
CA ILE A 692 -9.16 6.28 47.13
C ILE A 692 -10.29 6.06 48.14
N GLY A 693 -9.95 6.07 49.43
CA GLY A 693 -10.91 5.89 50.53
C GLY A 693 -11.74 7.15 50.81
N PRO A 694 -12.79 7.04 51.65
CA PRO A 694 -13.57 8.20 52.09
C PRO A 694 -12.72 9.21 52.90
N ASP A 695 -11.63 8.73 53.49
CA ASP A 695 -10.58 9.46 54.22
C ASP A 695 -9.49 10.08 53.31
N ASP A 696 -9.70 10.09 51.98
CA ASP A 696 -8.72 10.42 50.94
C ASP A 696 -7.43 9.57 50.97
N SER A 697 -7.37 8.49 51.76
CA SER A 697 -6.24 7.56 51.75
C SER A 697 -6.17 6.81 50.42
N ILE A 698 -4.96 6.66 49.90
CA ILE A 698 -4.65 5.96 48.65
C ILE A 698 -4.34 4.50 48.97
N TYR A 699 -5.06 3.58 48.33
CA TYR A 699 -4.88 2.14 48.43
C TYR A 699 -4.34 1.61 47.11
N VAL A 700 -3.22 0.88 47.14
CA VAL A 700 -2.55 0.40 45.93
C VAL A 700 -2.23 -1.09 46.05
N VAL A 701 -2.56 -1.84 45.00
CA VAL A 701 -2.16 -3.24 44.85
C VAL A 701 -0.71 -3.30 44.40
N ASP A 702 0.18 -3.75 45.26
CA ASP A 702 1.59 -4.03 44.92
C ASP A 702 1.70 -5.50 44.49
N GLN A 703 1.29 -5.76 43.23
CA GLN A 703 1.03 -7.10 42.69
C GLN A 703 2.25 -8.02 42.83
N GLY A 704 3.43 -7.54 42.42
CA GLY A 704 4.68 -8.31 42.44
C GLY A 704 5.20 -8.66 43.83
N HIS A 705 4.87 -7.86 44.86
CA HIS A 705 5.11 -8.19 46.27
C HIS A 705 3.90 -8.83 46.96
N THR A 706 2.79 -9.00 46.24
CA THR A 706 1.60 -9.73 46.71
C THR A 706 1.01 -9.11 47.99
N ARG A 707 0.98 -7.76 48.04
CA ARG A 707 0.55 -6.95 49.20
C ARG A 707 -0.30 -5.74 48.79
N ILE A 708 -1.09 -5.22 49.72
CA ILE A 708 -1.81 -3.94 49.61
C ILE A 708 -1.07 -2.90 50.45
N VAL A 709 -0.88 -1.70 49.89
CA VAL A 709 -0.26 -0.56 50.56
C VAL A 709 -1.30 0.56 50.70
N LYS A 710 -1.55 1.02 51.93
CA LYS A 710 -2.35 2.22 52.22
C LYS A 710 -1.44 3.38 52.62
N PHE A 711 -1.58 4.54 51.97
CA PHE A 711 -0.83 5.75 52.29
C PHE A 711 -1.68 7.02 52.15
N LYS A 712 -1.27 8.11 52.80
CA LYS A 712 -1.92 9.44 52.69
C LYS A 712 -1.63 10.13 51.35
N PRO A 713 -2.41 11.14 50.94
CA PRO A 713 -2.13 11.99 49.78
C PRO A 713 -0.75 12.67 49.73
N ASP A 714 -0.01 12.73 50.86
CA ASP A 714 1.36 13.25 50.96
C ASP A 714 2.46 12.19 50.69
N GLY A 715 2.13 10.90 50.79
CA GLY A 715 3.06 9.77 50.68
C GLY A 715 3.31 8.99 51.97
N GLN A 716 2.84 9.46 53.13
CA GLN A 716 3.02 8.76 54.40
C GLN A 716 2.26 7.42 54.39
N VAL A 717 3.00 6.32 54.38
CA VAL A 717 2.46 4.95 54.51
C VAL A 717 1.80 4.79 55.87
N LEU A 718 0.57 4.28 55.87
CA LEU A 718 -0.27 4.09 57.05
C LEU A 718 -0.33 2.63 57.51
N THR A 719 -0.46 1.70 56.56
CA THR A 719 -0.49 0.26 56.80
C THR A 719 -0.15 -0.50 55.52
N VAL A 720 0.40 -1.69 55.67
CA VAL A 720 0.75 -2.63 54.60
C VAL A 720 0.33 -4.02 55.07
N TRP A 721 -0.44 -4.74 54.25
CA TRP A 721 -0.88 -6.09 54.58
C TRP A 721 -0.93 -6.97 53.32
N GLY A 722 -0.96 -8.29 53.51
CA GLY A 722 -0.78 -9.24 52.42
C GLY A 722 0.62 -9.85 52.41
N THR A 723 0.66 -11.16 52.19
CA THR A 723 1.86 -11.95 51.90
C THR A 723 1.49 -13.02 50.88
N LYS A 724 2.46 -13.57 50.14
CA LYS A 724 2.18 -14.65 49.19
C LYS A 724 1.70 -15.93 49.89
N GLY A 725 0.54 -16.45 49.49
CA GLY A 725 -0.05 -17.68 50.02
C GLY A 725 -1.55 -17.81 49.72
N ASN A 726 -2.20 -18.74 50.41
CA ASN A 726 -3.63 -19.05 50.25
C ASN A 726 -4.42 -19.04 51.58
N GLY A 727 -3.78 -18.71 52.71
CA GLY A 727 -4.45 -18.42 53.97
C GLY A 727 -5.26 -17.12 53.93
N ASP A 728 -5.94 -16.81 55.04
CA ASP A 728 -6.64 -15.52 55.20
C ASP A 728 -5.62 -14.38 55.33
N ALA A 729 -5.91 -13.21 54.74
CA ALA A 729 -4.96 -12.11 54.57
C ALA A 729 -3.68 -12.45 53.77
N GLN A 730 -3.62 -13.61 53.12
CA GLN A 730 -2.61 -13.94 52.11
C GLN A 730 -3.23 -13.85 50.71
N PHE A 731 -2.40 -13.60 49.69
CA PHE A 731 -2.85 -13.51 48.30
C PHE A 731 -1.93 -14.31 47.38
N ASP A 732 -2.35 -14.60 46.16
CA ASP A 732 -1.45 -14.95 45.06
C ASP A 732 -1.81 -14.09 43.85
N ASP A 733 -0.87 -13.24 43.43
CA ASP A 733 -1.04 -12.33 42.28
C ASP A 733 -2.33 -11.47 42.33
N PRO A 734 -2.59 -10.73 43.43
CA PRO A 734 -3.81 -9.94 43.59
C PRO A 734 -3.86 -8.85 42.53
N THR A 735 -5.05 -8.63 41.96
CA THR A 735 -5.20 -7.76 40.78
C THR A 735 -5.91 -6.44 41.09
N SER A 736 -6.78 -6.39 42.09
CA SER A 736 -7.65 -5.24 42.32
C SER A 736 -7.94 -4.98 43.80
N VAL A 737 -8.15 -3.70 44.11
CA VAL A 737 -8.64 -3.21 45.40
C VAL A 737 -9.77 -2.22 45.14
N ALA A 738 -10.87 -2.35 45.89
CA ALA A 738 -11.99 -1.42 45.90
C ALA A 738 -12.39 -1.11 47.35
N VAL A 739 -12.77 0.13 47.64
CA VAL A 739 -13.16 0.59 48.98
C VAL A 739 -14.63 1.02 48.93
N ASP A 740 -15.43 0.53 49.86
CA ASP A 740 -16.80 1.00 50.05
C ASP A 740 -16.77 2.33 50.83
N PRO A 741 -17.21 3.47 50.24
CA PRO A 741 -17.18 4.77 50.90
C PRO A 741 -18.17 4.89 52.07
N THR A 742 -19.12 3.96 52.23
CA THR A 742 -20.13 3.99 53.30
C THR A 742 -19.71 3.20 54.53
N THR A 743 -19.12 2.01 54.36
CA THR A 743 -18.66 1.17 55.48
C THR A 743 -17.15 1.21 55.73
N ASN A 744 -16.38 1.81 54.83
CA ASN A 744 -14.90 1.80 54.81
C ASN A 744 -14.29 0.39 54.79
N LYS A 745 -15.05 -0.62 54.35
CA LYS A 745 -14.56 -1.96 54.02
C LYS A 745 -13.74 -1.93 52.74
N VAL A 746 -12.67 -2.73 52.71
CA VAL A 746 -11.75 -2.87 51.58
C VAL A 746 -11.89 -4.27 50.99
N TYR A 747 -12.18 -4.36 49.70
CA TYR A 747 -12.40 -5.61 48.97
C TYR A 747 -11.23 -5.83 48.00
N VAL A 748 -10.61 -7.00 48.05
CA VAL A 748 -9.41 -7.34 47.26
C VAL A 748 -9.70 -8.56 46.37
N ALA A 749 -9.40 -8.43 45.07
CA ALA A 749 -9.45 -9.55 44.13
C ALA A 749 -8.15 -10.37 44.19
N ASP A 750 -8.30 -11.66 44.43
CA ASP A 750 -7.23 -12.65 44.60
C ASP A 750 -7.48 -13.81 43.61
N PRO A 751 -7.32 -13.57 42.28
CA PRO A 751 -7.94 -14.41 41.26
C PRO A 751 -7.18 -15.71 40.96
N ARG A 752 -5.90 -15.85 41.36
CA ARG A 752 -5.19 -17.15 41.39
C ARG A 752 -5.82 -18.09 42.41
N ASN A 753 -6.07 -17.58 43.61
CA ASN A 753 -6.82 -18.25 44.67
C ASN A 753 -8.34 -18.24 44.43
N LYS A 754 -8.81 -17.69 43.30
CA LYS A 754 -10.21 -17.64 42.87
C LYS A 754 -11.17 -17.10 43.92
N ARG A 755 -10.85 -15.98 44.56
CA ARG A 755 -11.65 -15.46 45.68
C ARG A 755 -11.59 -13.94 45.82
N ILE A 756 -12.59 -13.37 46.46
CA ILE A 756 -12.55 -11.99 46.97
C ILE A 756 -12.40 -12.06 48.48
N GLN A 757 -11.46 -11.28 49.02
CA GLN A 757 -11.26 -11.11 50.47
C GLN A 757 -11.65 -9.70 50.90
N VAL A 758 -12.24 -9.59 52.09
CA VAL A 758 -12.74 -8.33 52.66
C VAL A 758 -12.00 -8.02 53.95
N PHE A 759 -11.60 -6.75 54.09
CA PHE A 759 -10.82 -6.21 55.19
C PHE A 759 -11.49 -4.94 55.76
N ASP A 760 -11.14 -4.55 56.97
CA ASP A 760 -11.40 -3.19 57.46
C ASP A 760 -10.30 -2.20 56.99
N ALA A 761 -10.52 -0.91 57.28
CA ALA A 761 -9.61 0.17 56.88
C ALA A 761 -8.21 0.15 57.55
N SER A 762 -7.93 -0.80 58.45
CA SER A 762 -6.60 -1.06 59.02
C SER A 762 -5.83 -2.18 58.29
N GLY A 763 -6.51 -2.97 57.45
CA GLY A 763 -5.97 -4.15 56.79
C GLY A 763 -6.26 -5.48 57.51
N LYS A 764 -7.09 -5.46 58.57
CA LYS A 764 -7.51 -6.68 59.27
C LYS A 764 -8.58 -7.42 58.45
N PHE A 765 -8.39 -8.73 58.28
CA PHE A 765 -9.34 -9.62 57.58
C PHE A 765 -10.69 -9.71 58.30
N LEU A 766 -11.77 -9.73 57.52
CA LEU A 766 -13.16 -9.84 58.00
C LEU A 766 -13.86 -11.09 57.45
N THR A 767 -13.79 -11.33 56.14
CA THR A 767 -14.46 -12.46 55.46
C THR A 767 -13.91 -12.65 54.04
N LYS A 768 -14.30 -13.75 53.37
CA LYS A 768 -14.00 -14.03 51.96
C LYS A 768 -15.13 -14.82 51.31
N TRP A 769 -15.18 -14.80 49.98
CA TRP A 769 -16.02 -15.71 49.19
C TRP A 769 -15.31 -16.15 47.90
N GLU A 770 -15.71 -17.31 47.40
CA GLU A 770 -15.14 -17.94 46.22
C GLU A 770 -15.70 -17.33 44.92
N MET A 771 -14.89 -17.41 43.87
CA MET A 771 -15.09 -16.91 42.51
C MET A 771 -14.60 -17.95 41.49
N PRO A 772 -15.23 -19.15 41.43
CA PRO A 772 -14.81 -20.23 40.56
C PRO A 772 -14.79 -19.84 39.07
N GLU A 773 -15.62 -18.89 38.66
CA GLU A 773 -15.72 -18.37 37.29
C GLU A 773 -14.51 -17.55 36.81
N TRP A 774 -13.56 -17.22 37.69
CA TRP A 774 -12.23 -16.71 37.28
C TRP A 774 -11.33 -17.82 36.68
N GLY A 775 -11.70 -19.10 36.78
CA GLY A 775 -11.27 -20.15 35.84
C GLY A 775 -9.75 -20.33 35.71
N ARG A 776 -9.17 -19.77 34.64
CA ARG A 776 -7.75 -19.42 34.53
C ARG A 776 -7.67 -17.89 34.59
N PRO A 777 -7.02 -17.27 35.60
CA PRO A 777 -6.98 -15.82 35.71
C PRO A 777 -6.15 -15.23 34.55
N ALA A 778 -6.60 -14.10 34.01
CA ALA A 778 -5.84 -13.34 33.02
C ALA A 778 -4.78 -12.43 33.67
N GLY A 779 -4.86 -12.22 34.99
CA GLY A 779 -3.95 -11.34 35.75
C GLY A 779 -4.39 -9.87 35.71
N PHE A 780 -5.66 -9.61 35.39
CA PHE A 780 -6.20 -8.26 35.26
C PHE A 780 -7.69 -8.12 35.60
N GLU A 781 -8.24 -9.07 36.34
CA GLU A 781 -9.58 -9.03 36.95
C GLU A 781 -9.73 -7.79 37.86
N ASP A 782 -10.85 -7.06 37.77
CA ASP A 782 -11.06 -5.79 38.48
C ASP A 782 -12.41 -5.69 39.21
N LEU A 783 -12.44 -4.88 40.28
CA LEU A 783 -13.58 -4.65 41.15
C LEU A 783 -14.07 -3.19 41.07
N ALA A 784 -15.38 -3.01 41.19
CA ALA A 784 -16.03 -1.72 41.42
C ALA A 784 -17.25 -1.88 42.36
N ILE A 785 -17.54 -0.86 43.16
CA ILE A 785 -18.58 -0.90 44.20
C ILE A 785 -19.63 0.20 43.93
N ASP A 786 -20.90 -0.19 43.88
CA ASP A 786 -22.04 0.73 43.99
C ASP A 786 -22.60 0.65 45.41
N ALA A 787 -22.12 1.55 46.28
CA ALA A 787 -22.57 1.63 47.66
C ALA A 787 -24.00 2.17 47.81
N LYS A 788 -24.60 2.80 46.78
CA LYS A 788 -26.02 3.21 46.79
C LYS A 788 -26.94 2.03 46.50
N ALA A 789 -26.53 1.14 45.59
CA ALA A 789 -27.26 -0.08 45.27
C ALA A 789 -26.92 -1.27 46.19
N GLY A 790 -25.89 -1.16 47.03
CA GLY A 790 -25.38 -2.26 47.85
C GLY A 790 -24.73 -3.39 47.04
N ARG A 791 -24.10 -3.06 45.91
CA ARG A 791 -23.59 -4.02 44.92
C ARG A 791 -22.07 -3.95 44.75
N LEU A 792 -21.46 -5.11 44.57
CA LEU A 792 -20.09 -5.27 44.07
C LEU A 792 -20.12 -5.85 42.65
N TYR A 793 -19.36 -5.24 41.76
CA TYR A 793 -19.16 -5.65 40.37
C TYR A 793 -17.74 -6.17 40.19
N ALA A 794 -17.58 -7.32 39.55
CA ALA A 794 -16.29 -7.98 39.37
C ALA A 794 -16.12 -8.49 37.93
N SER A 795 -15.09 -8.04 37.23
CA SER A 795 -14.83 -8.49 35.85
C SER A 795 -14.22 -9.89 35.81
N SER A 796 -14.56 -10.68 34.79
CA SER A 796 -13.86 -11.93 34.47
C SER A 796 -13.41 -11.89 33.01
N ALA A 797 -12.10 -11.70 32.83
CA ALA A 797 -11.48 -11.51 31.53
C ALA A 797 -11.54 -12.76 30.63
N ASN A 798 -11.38 -13.94 31.24
CA ASN A 798 -11.36 -15.24 30.54
C ASN A 798 -12.72 -15.63 29.92
N ILE A 799 -13.83 -15.06 30.39
CA ILE A 799 -15.20 -15.40 29.93
C ILE A 799 -15.97 -14.21 29.36
N ASN A 800 -15.35 -13.03 29.30
CA ASN A 800 -15.95 -11.78 28.80
C ASN A 800 -17.25 -11.37 29.53
N ALA A 801 -17.23 -11.39 30.87
CA ALA A 801 -18.37 -11.03 31.71
C ALA A 801 -18.02 -10.06 32.84
N VAL A 802 -19.05 -9.45 33.43
CA VAL A 802 -18.97 -8.82 34.76
C VAL A 802 -20.01 -9.48 35.68
N PHE A 803 -19.57 -10.02 36.81
CA PHE A 803 -20.47 -10.58 37.83
C PHE A 803 -20.97 -9.51 38.79
N ILE A 804 -22.17 -9.72 39.34
CA ILE A 804 -22.80 -8.81 40.31
C ILE A 804 -23.05 -9.59 41.61
N PHE A 805 -22.62 -9.02 42.73
CA PHE A 805 -22.80 -9.54 44.09
C PHE A 805 -23.41 -8.46 45.00
N ASP A 806 -23.97 -8.87 46.14
CA ASP A 806 -24.18 -7.96 47.27
C ASP A 806 -22.84 -7.70 48.01
N LEU A 807 -22.83 -6.78 48.97
CA LEU A 807 -21.64 -6.48 49.80
C LEU A 807 -21.33 -7.55 50.88
N ASN A 808 -22.03 -8.69 50.85
CA ASN A 808 -21.78 -9.85 51.73
C ASN A 808 -21.19 -11.05 50.98
N GLY A 809 -21.19 -11.04 49.65
CA GLY A 809 -20.68 -12.11 48.78
C GLY A 809 -21.76 -13.01 48.15
N ASN A 810 -23.04 -12.67 48.29
CA ASN A 810 -24.13 -13.39 47.62
C ASN A 810 -24.21 -12.94 46.15
N ARG A 811 -24.18 -13.88 45.20
CA ARG A 811 -24.25 -13.54 43.77
C ARG A 811 -25.68 -13.14 43.36
N ILE A 812 -25.81 -11.92 42.84
CA ILE A 812 -27.07 -11.35 42.32
C ILE A 812 -27.26 -11.68 40.84
N GLY A 813 -26.18 -11.72 40.05
CA GLY A 813 -26.30 -11.97 38.61
C GLY A 813 -24.99 -11.84 37.82
N SER A 814 -25.11 -11.49 36.55
CA SER A 814 -23.99 -11.25 35.62
C SER A 814 -24.42 -10.46 34.40
N LEU A 815 -23.56 -9.55 33.95
CA LEU A 815 -23.65 -8.84 32.69
C LEU A 815 -22.79 -9.58 31.65
N THR A 816 -23.46 -10.15 30.65
CA THR A 816 -22.84 -10.76 29.46
C THR A 816 -23.46 -10.13 28.21
N PRO A 817 -23.04 -8.91 27.82
CA PRO A 817 -23.42 -8.32 26.54
C PRO A 817 -23.09 -9.27 25.39
N LYS A 818 -23.95 -9.32 24.38
CA LYS A 818 -23.73 -10.10 23.16
C LYS A 818 -23.09 -9.22 22.08
N PRO A 819 -22.47 -9.82 21.05
CA PRO A 819 -22.14 -9.12 19.81
C PRO A 819 -23.29 -8.21 19.32
N PRO A 820 -22.98 -7.02 18.76
CA PRO A 820 -21.65 -6.43 18.55
C PRO A 820 -21.04 -5.78 19.81
N ASP A 821 -21.77 -5.72 20.93
CA ASP A 821 -21.39 -5.00 22.16
C ASP A 821 -20.76 -5.89 23.24
N GLN A 822 -20.39 -7.14 22.89
CA GLN A 822 -19.71 -8.09 23.79
C GLN A 822 -18.51 -7.46 24.50
N LEU A 823 -18.16 -7.98 25.67
CA LEU A 823 -16.91 -7.62 26.32
C LEU A 823 -15.75 -8.42 25.70
N GLU A 824 -14.54 -7.87 25.76
CA GLU A 824 -13.32 -8.47 25.18
C GLU A 824 -12.13 -8.21 26.09
N GLY A 825 -11.94 -9.11 27.06
CA GLY A 825 -10.97 -8.95 28.15
C GLY A 825 -11.29 -7.76 29.05
N PRO A 826 -12.44 -7.73 29.75
CA PRO A 826 -12.81 -6.64 30.66
C PRO A 826 -11.79 -6.48 31.81
N SER A 827 -10.95 -5.45 31.71
CA SER A 827 -9.68 -5.30 32.46
C SER A 827 -9.68 -4.22 33.55
N ALA A 828 -10.65 -3.32 33.48
CA ALA A 828 -10.92 -2.35 34.53
C ALA A 828 -12.40 -1.91 34.50
N LEU A 829 -12.94 -1.58 35.67
CA LEU A 829 -14.31 -1.13 35.89
C LEU A 829 -14.35 0.27 36.51
N ALA A 830 -15.32 1.09 36.14
CA ALA A 830 -15.67 2.31 36.88
C ALA A 830 -17.18 2.53 36.88
N LEU A 831 -17.70 3.13 37.95
CA LEU A 831 -19.12 3.33 38.17
C LEU A 831 -19.43 4.82 38.34
N ARG A 832 -20.45 5.31 37.63
CA ARG A 832 -21.01 6.65 37.85
C ARG A 832 -22.45 6.70 37.35
N ASP A 833 -23.35 7.33 38.11
CA ASP A 833 -24.71 7.69 37.67
C ASP A 833 -25.49 6.53 37.00
N ARG A 834 -25.48 5.34 37.64
CA ARG A 834 -26.02 4.05 37.15
C ARG A 834 -25.42 3.51 35.83
N LYS A 835 -24.27 4.02 35.39
CA LYS A 835 -23.48 3.49 34.28
C LYS A 835 -22.24 2.77 34.79
N LEU A 836 -22.01 1.56 34.28
CA LEU A 836 -20.77 0.80 34.43
C LEU A 836 -19.92 0.98 33.16
N TYR A 837 -18.77 1.62 33.33
CA TYR A 837 -17.75 1.79 32.30
C TYR A 837 -16.75 0.62 32.41
N VAL A 838 -16.51 -0.06 31.29
CA VAL A 838 -15.69 -1.29 31.24
C VAL A 838 -14.57 -1.10 30.21
N ALA A 839 -13.31 -1.07 30.65
CA ALA A 839 -12.18 -1.14 29.73
C ALA A 839 -12.05 -2.56 29.17
N ASN A 840 -11.96 -2.70 27.85
CA ASN A 840 -11.79 -3.98 27.16
C ASN A 840 -10.36 -4.04 26.59
N MET A 841 -9.47 -4.80 27.25
CA MET A 841 -8.06 -4.87 26.88
C MET A 841 -7.85 -5.48 25.49
N PHE A 842 -8.53 -6.58 25.18
CA PHE A 842 -8.43 -7.23 23.88
C PHE A 842 -9.20 -6.45 22.80
N GLY A 843 -10.36 -5.89 23.17
CA GLY A 843 -11.20 -5.10 22.28
C GLY A 843 -10.69 -3.69 21.98
N ASN A 844 -9.63 -3.23 22.68
CA ASN A 844 -9.02 -1.90 22.57
C ASN A 844 -10.06 -0.75 22.59
N ARG A 845 -11.02 -0.85 23.51
CA ARG A 845 -12.21 0.02 23.60
C ARG A 845 -12.73 0.14 25.04
N VAL A 846 -13.69 1.03 25.25
CA VAL A 846 -14.52 1.02 26.47
C VAL A 846 -15.95 0.63 26.08
N SER A 847 -16.58 -0.22 26.89
CA SER A 847 -18.02 -0.47 26.83
C SER A 847 -18.71 0.30 27.95
N VAL A 848 -19.95 0.72 27.75
CA VAL A 848 -20.79 1.28 28.81
C VAL A 848 -22.08 0.48 28.89
N LEU A 849 -22.41 0.08 30.11
CA LEU A 849 -23.57 -0.73 30.45
C LEU A 849 -24.41 0.06 31.47
N ASP A 850 -25.68 0.26 31.15
CA ASP A 850 -26.68 0.85 32.05
C ASP A 850 -27.14 -0.22 33.09
N LEU A 851 -27.32 0.18 34.36
CA LEU A 851 -27.47 -0.71 35.55
C LEU A 851 -28.77 -0.51 36.36
#